data_AF-A0A5J5SYX5-F1
#
_entry.id   AF-A0A5J5SYX5-F1
#
_cell.length_a   1.000
_cell.length_b   1.000
_cell.length_c   1.000
_cell.angle_alpha   90.00
_cell.angle_beta   90.00
_cell.angle_gamma   90.00
#
_symmetry.space_group_name_H-M   'P 1'
#
loop_
_entity.id
_entity.type
_entity.pdbx_description
1 polymer ?
#
loop_
_entity_poly.entity_id
_entity_poly.type
_entity_poly.pdbx_seq_one_letter_code
_entity_poly.pdbx_strand_id
1 'polypeptide(L)'
;MAVRLLSTPTALSDPTKLSFFSSPKPISTATSFFQWRSKCRIFTRKMVVKACVKVEEKNVKETSKQEWGKVTAVLFDMDGVLCNSENPSRKAAVDVFAEMGVQVIAEDFAPFTGMGEANFLGGVASVKGVKEFNTEAAKKRFFEIYLDKYAKPNSGIGFPGAFELINECKNKGLKVAVASSADRVKVDANLAAAGLPLSMFDAIVSADAFENLKPAPDIFLAASKILDVSPDECLVIEDALAGVQAANAAKMRCIAVTTTLTEETLKPAGPSIIRNDIGSVSLDDILSGGSDEMVQNMQFLQVTEQNPSRILNERTRNGSTPGVDVPSNEVFSLQGLQGSRRDILRYGSLGIALSCLYFAVSNWKAMQYASPKAIWNMLFAAKNPFFGPTEDESRSARIQQFVNYISDLESRGTAPKVPEFPAKLDWLNTAPLQFQRDLQGKVVLLDFWTYCCINCMHVLPDLDFLEKKYKAKPFTVIGVHSAKFDNEKDLEAIRNAVLRYGITHPVVNDGDMYLWRELGVNSWPTFAIVGPNGKLLAQIAGEGHRKDLDYLVEAALIFYDQKKLLDNKPIPLNLEKDNDPRMLTSPLKFPGKLAIDILNNRLFVSDSNHNRIVVTDLDGNFIVQIGSTGEEGLHDGSFDDATFNRPQGLAYNAKKNLLYVADTENHALREIDFVNEKVQTLAGNGTKGSDYTGGGKGASQLLNSPWDVCFDPVNEKVYVAMAGQHQIWEHSIQDGVTKAFSGNGYERNLNGSSSTNTSFAQPSGISLSPDLMEAYVADSESSSIRALDLKTGGSRLLAGGDPVFSENLFRFGDHDGIGSDVLLQHPLGVLCAKDGQIYIADSYNHKIKKLDPASKRVTTLAGTGKAGFKDGKALAAQLSEPSGIIEAENGRLIIADTNNSLIRYLDLNKENAEILTLELKGVQPPTPKSKSLRRIRKRSSADTQTIVVNGGSSSEGNLYLKISLPEEYHFSKVSSSVLPP
;
A
#
# COMPACT_ATOMS: atom_id res chain seq x y z
N MET A 1 35.04 61.05 6.87
CA MET A 1 35.99 60.82 5.76
C MET A 1 35.22 60.02 4.70
N ALA A 2 35.07 60.49 3.45
CA ALA A 2 36.09 60.67 2.40
C ALA A 2 36.66 59.31 1.93
N VAL A 3 36.70 58.95 0.64
CA VAL A 3 36.42 59.65 -0.65
C VAL A 3 36.07 58.54 -1.70
N ARG A 4 35.10 58.58 -2.64
CA ARG A 4 34.63 59.52 -3.71
C ARG A 4 35.15 59.11 -5.11
N LEU A 5 34.36 59.41 -6.17
CA LEU A 5 34.67 59.28 -7.64
C LEU A 5 34.66 57.82 -8.19
N LEU A 6 34.24 57.46 -9.43
CA LEU A 6 33.43 58.03 -10.54
C LEU A 6 32.43 56.92 -11.02
N SER A 7 31.30 57.07 -11.73
CA SER A 7 30.63 58.11 -12.55
C SER A 7 31.00 58.19 -14.07
N THR A 8 30.34 57.43 -14.97
CA THR A 8 29.24 57.87 -15.92
C THR A 8 29.71 58.55 -17.25
N PRO A 9 28.87 58.78 -18.30
CA PRO A 9 27.83 57.95 -18.96
C PRO A 9 27.82 58.09 -20.52
N THR A 10 26.71 57.70 -21.20
CA THR A 10 26.21 58.18 -22.54
C THR A 10 27.00 57.88 -23.83
N ALA A 11 26.42 57.85 -25.05
CA ALA A 11 25.05 57.57 -25.55
C ALA A 11 25.00 57.48 -27.10
N LEU A 12 23.91 56.91 -27.64
CA LEU A 12 23.29 57.17 -28.97
C LEU A 12 24.15 57.15 -30.27
N SER A 13 23.84 56.22 -31.18
CA SER A 13 23.40 56.59 -32.55
C SER A 13 22.84 55.41 -33.37
N ASP A 14 21.70 55.68 -34.00
CA ASP A 14 21.01 55.00 -35.11
C ASP A 14 20.50 56.20 -35.99
N PRO A 15 20.00 56.07 -37.25
CA PRO A 15 19.87 54.90 -38.12
C PRO A 15 20.35 55.13 -39.58
N THR A 16 20.23 54.11 -40.47
CA THR A 16 19.37 54.20 -41.69
C THR A 16 19.36 52.95 -42.61
N LYS A 17 18.16 52.39 -42.76
CA LYS A 17 17.48 51.94 -44.01
C LYS A 17 18.32 51.44 -45.22
N LEU A 18 17.99 50.23 -45.67
CA LEU A 18 17.39 49.99 -46.99
C LEU A 18 16.55 48.69 -47.00
N SER A 19 15.78 48.44 -48.06
CA SER A 19 14.67 47.47 -48.07
C SER A 19 14.37 46.92 -49.47
N PHE A 20 13.91 45.67 -49.60
CA PHE A 20 12.67 45.25 -50.32
C PHE A 20 12.60 43.71 -50.56
N PHE A 21 11.57 43.08 -49.97
CA PHE A 21 10.70 42.01 -50.52
C PHE A 21 11.19 40.65 -51.06
N SER A 22 10.24 39.70 -50.93
CA SER A 22 10.00 38.47 -51.71
C SER A 22 10.73 37.17 -51.33
N SER A 23 10.01 36.07 -51.56
CA SER A 23 10.46 34.68 -51.46
C SER A 23 9.95 33.91 -52.69
N PRO A 24 10.67 32.84 -53.10
CA PRO A 24 9.97 31.60 -53.42
C PRO A 24 10.70 30.31 -52.96
N LYS A 25 10.03 29.18 -53.16
CA LYS A 25 10.47 27.77 -52.99
C LYS A 25 10.68 27.12 -54.38
N PRO A 26 10.93 25.79 -54.56
CA PRO A 26 11.70 24.76 -53.81
C PRO A 26 12.65 23.93 -54.73
N ILE A 27 13.31 22.86 -54.21
CA ILE A 27 13.64 21.51 -54.80
C ILE A 27 14.71 20.84 -53.90
N SER A 28 14.47 19.68 -53.24
CA SER A 28 14.69 18.27 -53.68
C SER A 28 16.18 17.94 -53.99
N THR A 29 16.83 16.85 -53.55
CA THR A 29 16.47 15.59 -52.84
C THR A 29 17.69 15.13 -51.97
N ALA A 30 17.67 14.14 -51.06
CA ALA A 30 17.32 12.71 -51.22
C ALA A 30 17.02 11.99 -49.88
N THR A 31 16.79 10.68 -49.92
CA THR A 31 16.13 9.88 -48.87
C THR A 31 16.96 8.73 -48.29
N SER A 32 16.61 8.31 -47.07
CA SER A 32 16.61 6.88 -46.67
C SER A 32 15.45 6.62 -45.71
N PHE A 33 14.98 5.37 -45.64
CA PHE A 33 13.79 4.95 -44.88
C PHE A 33 14.17 4.07 -43.69
N PHE A 34 13.38 4.12 -42.61
CA PHE A 34 12.89 2.90 -41.97
C PHE A 34 11.47 3.11 -41.41
N GLN A 35 10.68 2.04 -41.34
CA GLN A 35 9.22 2.13 -41.13
C GLN A 35 8.79 2.05 -39.66
N TRP A 36 7.76 2.81 -39.32
CA TRP A 36 7.03 2.74 -38.06
C TRP A 36 5.78 1.85 -38.24
N ARG A 37 5.44 0.99 -37.27
CA ARG A 37 4.16 0.27 -37.23
C ARG A 37 3.44 0.56 -35.92
N SER A 38 2.18 0.97 -36.03
CA SER A 38 1.30 1.31 -34.92
C SER A 38 0.70 0.06 -34.27
N LYS A 39 0.58 0.06 -32.93
CA LYS A 39 -0.31 -0.84 -32.18
C LYS A 39 -1.54 -0.05 -31.74
N CYS A 40 -2.72 -0.48 -32.17
CA CYS A 40 -3.97 -0.02 -31.57
C CYS A 40 -4.37 -0.95 -30.40
N ARG A 41 -5.11 -0.41 -29.43
CA ARG A 41 -5.67 -1.14 -28.27
C ARG A 41 -7.05 -1.75 -28.64
N ILE A 42 -7.94 -1.95 -27.64
CA ILE A 42 -9.44 -2.04 -27.73
C ILE A 42 -10.02 -3.50 -27.76
N PHE A 43 -9.76 -4.45 -26.84
CA PHE A 43 -10.10 -4.62 -25.39
C PHE A 43 -11.62 -4.83 -25.04
N THR A 44 -11.99 -5.49 -23.91
CA THR A 44 -13.31 -5.40 -23.14
C THR A 44 -14.54 -6.27 -23.52
N ARG A 45 -15.69 -6.31 -22.78
CA ARG A 45 -16.13 -5.72 -21.46
C ARG A 45 -17.12 -6.67 -20.75
N LYS A 46 -16.99 -6.88 -19.43
CA LYS A 46 -17.99 -7.58 -18.59
C LYS A 46 -19.10 -6.64 -18.09
N MET A 47 -20.35 -7.14 -18.01
CA MET A 47 -21.27 -6.86 -16.87
C MET A 47 -22.53 -7.75 -16.88
N VAL A 48 -22.84 -8.38 -15.74
CA VAL A 48 -24.11 -9.07 -15.42
C VAL A 48 -24.39 -8.88 -13.93
N VAL A 49 -25.66 -8.77 -13.52
CA VAL A 49 -26.09 -8.82 -12.11
C VAL A 49 -26.92 -10.09 -11.88
N LYS A 50 -26.69 -10.74 -10.72
CA LYS A 50 -27.40 -11.93 -10.23
C LYS A 50 -28.91 -11.67 -10.01
N ALA A 51 -29.79 -12.66 -9.91
CA ALA A 51 -29.82 -14.05 -10.39
C ALA A 51 -31.18 -14.65 -9.97
N CYS A 52 -31.68 -15.67 -10.69
CA CYS A 52 -32.47 -16.75 -10.08
C CYS A 52 -32.50 -17.94 -11.05
N VAL A 53 -31.96 -19.08 -10.63
CA VAL A 53 -32.16 -20.36 -11.33
C VAL A 53 -33.24 -21.12 -10.55
N LYS A 54 -34.31 -21.50 -11.24
CA LYS A 54 -35.26 -22.50 -10.74
C LYS A 54 -35.01 -23.79 -11.51
N VAL A 55 -34.81 -24.89 -10.79
CA VAL A 55 -34.51 -26.19 -11.37
C VAL A 55 -35.80 -26.84 -11.88
N GLU A 56 -35.77 -27.35 -13.11
CA GLU A 56 -36.65 -28.44 -13.55
C GLU A 56 -35.77 -29.52 -14.20
N GLU A 57 -35.94 -30.76 -13.75
CA GLU A 57 -35.31 -31.94 -14.36
C GLU A 57 -36.13 -32.40 -15.57
N LYS A 58 -35.48 -32.96 -16.60
CA LYS A 58 -36.15 -33.84 -17.55
C LYS A 58 -35.20 -34.84 -18.21
N ASN A 59 -35.76 -36.01 -18.51
CA ASN A 59 -34.98 -37.21 -18.82
C ASN A 59 -34.33 -37.24 -20.21
N VAL A 60 -33.20 -37.93 -20.22
CA VAL A 60 -32.34 -38.38 -21.32
C VAL A 60 -33.08 -38.79 -22.60
N LYS A 61 -32.51 -38.47 -23.76
CA LYS A 61 -32.58 -39.32 -24.96
C LYS A 61 -31.34 -39.20 -25.86
N GLU A 62 -30.73 -40.37 -26.12
CA GLU A 62 -29.99 -40.77 -27.33
C GLU A 62 -29.06 -39.76 -28.02
N THR A 63 -27.79 -39.74 -27.57
CA THR A 63 -26.56 -39.75 -28.39
C THR A 63 -26.66 -39.27 -29.85
N SER A 64 -26.44 -37.97 -30.07
CA SER A 64 -25.71 -37.51 -31.26
C SER A 64 -24.21 -37.77 -31.06
N LYS A 65 -23.42 -37.79 -32.16
CA LYS A 65 -21.96 -37.59 -32.03
C LYS A 65 -21.74 -36.20 -31.45
N GLN A 66 -21.13 -36.13 -30.27
CA GLN A 66 -20.76 -34.87 -29.65
C GLN A 66 -19.58 -34.30 -30.44
N GLU A 67 -19.82 -33.24 -31.23
CA GLU A 67 -18.73 -32.48 -31.85
C GLU A 67 -17.78 -32.02 -30.74
N TRP A 68 -16.47 -32.20 -30.91
CA TRP A 68 -15.49 -31.98 -29.85
C TRP A 68 -15.62 -30.62 -29.16
N GLY A 69 -16.04 -29.61 -29.93
CA GLY A 69 -16.36 -28.27 -29.45
C GLY A 69 -15.15 -27.34 -29.47
N LYS A 70 -15.42 -26.04 -29.55
CA LYS A 70 -14.38 -25.01 -29.50
C LYS A 70 -13.70 -25.01 -28.13
N VAL A 71 -12.37 -25.18 -28.08
CA VAL A 71 -11.57 -24.87 -26.88
C VAL A 71 -11.08 -23.44 -26.98
N THR A 72 -11.14 -22.67 -25.88
CA THR A 72 -10.43 -21.39 -25.74
C THR A 72 -9.63 -21.25 -24.45
N ALA A 73 -9.74 -22.19 -23.50
CA ALA A 73 -8.91 -22.26 -22.31
C ALA A 73 -8.44 -23.70 -22.00
N VAL A 74 -7.20 -23.81 -21.55
CA VAL A 74 -6.62 -25.04 -20.98
C VAL A 74 -6.30 -24.80 -19.50
N LEU A 75 -6.86 -25.63 -18.63
CA LEU A 75 -6.64 -25.60 -17.18
C LEU A 75 -5.78 -26.80 -16.79
N PHE A 76 -4.62 -26.57 -16.21
CA PHE A 76 -3.71 -27.63 -15.75
C PHE A 76 -3.85 -27.77 -14.22
N ASP A 77 -3.89 -28.99 -13.66
CA ASP A 77 -3.32 -29.14 -12.31
C ASP A 77 -1.79 -28.90 -12.38
N MET A 78 -1.16 -28.82 -11.24
CA MET A 78 0.26 -28.64 -11.06
C MET A 78 0.94 -29.91 -10.56
N ASP A 79 0.36 -30.56 -9.55
CA ASP A 79 0.90 -31.79 -8.98
C ASP A 79 0.59 -32.93 -9.98
N GLY A 80 1.59 -33.75 -10.31
CA GLY A 80 1.45 -34.85 -11.29
C GLY A 80 1.31 -34.42 -12.78
N VAL A 81 0.80 -33.22 -13.06
CA VAL A 81 0.60 -32.70 -14.43
C VAL A 81 1.74 -31.80 -14.89
N LEU A 82 2.08 -30.74 -14.13
CA LEU A 82 3.17 -29.82 -14.46
C LEU A 82 4.48 -30.18 -13.77
N CYS A 83 4.43 -30.79 -12.58
CA CYS A 83 5.61 -31.13 -11.81
C CYS A 83 5.46 -32.38 -10.92
N ASN A 84 6.58 -33.06 -10.66
CA ASN A 84 6.69 -34.14 -9.70
C ASN A 84 6.96 -33.56 -8.30
N SER A 85 5.91 -33.10 -7.63
CA SER A 85 5.97 -32.55 -6.27
C SER A 85 5.87 -33.61 -5.16
N GLU A 86 5.34 -34.80 -5.46
CA GLU A 86 5.15 -35.85 -4.46
C GLU A 86 6.48 -36.31 -3.84
N ASN A 87 7.49 -36.58 -4.67
CA ASN A 87 8.78 -37.07 -4.19
C ASN A 87 9.58 -36.01 -3.39
N PRO A 88 9.62 -34.74 -3.81
CA PRO A 88 9.97 -33.60 -2.95
C PRO A 88 9.20 -33.58 -1.61
N SER A 89 7.89 -33.79 -1.64
CA SER A 89 7.03 -33.72 -0.44
C SER A 89 7.34 -34.84 0.55
N ARG A 90 7.44 -36.08 0.07
CA ARG A 90 7.80 -37.24 0.91
C ARG A 90 9.18 -37.05 1.56
N LYS A 91 10.16 -36.50 0.84
CA LYS A 91 11.49 -36.18 1.38
C LYS A 91 11.47 -35.07 2.43
N ALA A 92 10.76 -33.97 2.17
CA ALA A 92 10.61 -32.90 3.16
C ALA A 92 9.92 -33.38 4.45
N ALA A 93 8.95 -34.29 4.34
CA ALA A 93 8.28 -34.88 5.49
C ALA A 93 9.18 -35.85 6.28
N VAL A 94 10.02 -36.66 5.61
CA VAL A 94 11.06 -37.47 6.28
C VAL A 94 12.00 -36.57 7.10
N ASP A 95 12.44 -35.45 6.54
CA ASP A 95 13.30 -34.48 7.23
C ASP A 95 12.61 -33.84 8.47
N VAL A 96 11.31 -33.50 8.39
CA VAL A 96 10.55 -33.00 9.56
C VAL A 96 10.52 -34.05 10.68
N PHE A 97 10.22 -35.31 10.35
CA PHE A 97 10.15 -36.38 11.34
C PHE A 97 11.53 -36.71 11.93
N ALA A 98 12.60 -36.60 11.13
CA ALA A 98 13.97 -36.72 11.61
C ALA A 98 14.36 -35.61 12.61
N GLU A 99 13.94 -34.36 12.38
CA GLU A 99 14.10 -33.28 13.37
C GLU A 99 13.29 -33.53 14.66
N MET A 100 12.16 -34.24 14.56
CA MET A 100 11.35 -34.70 15.71
C MET A 100 11.90 -35.99 16.38
N GLY A 101 13.01 -36.55 15.88
CA GLY A 101 13.61 -37.78 16.42
C GLY A 101 12.88 -39.09 16.06
N VAL A 102 11.98 -39.06 15.08
CA VAL A 102 11.13 -40.19 14.68
C VAL A 102 11.62 -40.75 13.34
N GLN A 103 11.95 -42.05 13.29
CA GLN A 103 12.40 -42.68 12.05
C GLN A 103 11.21 -43.06 11.14
N VAL A 104 11.23 -42.52 9.93
CA VAL A 104 10.27 -42.74 8.85
C VAL A 104 11.00 -42.81 7.50
N ILE A 105 10.39 -43.45 6.52
CA ILE A 105 10.85 -43.51 5.12
C ILE A 105 9.83 -42.85 4.20
N ALA A 106 10.21 -42.52 2.95
CA ALA A 106 9.34 -41.81 2.01
C ALA A 106 8.05 -42.59 1.72
N GLU A 107 8.12 -43.92 1.78
CA GLU A 107 7.05 -44.88 1.54
C GLU A 107 5.99 -44.87 2.67
N ASP A 108 6.35 -44.48 3.90
CA ASP A 108 5.38 -44.32 5.00
C ASP A 108 4.32 -43.25 4.68
N PHE A 109 4.69 -42.26 3.86
CA PHE A 109 3.83 -41.15 3.46
C PHE A 109 3.00 -41.45 2.20
N ALA A 110 3.28 -42.55 1.48
CA ALA A 110 2.53 -42.90 0.27
C ALA A 110 1.01 -43.08 0.53
N PRO A 111 0.55 -43.79 1.60
CA PRO A 111 -0.88 -43.95 1.90
C PRO A 111 -1.64 -42.66 2.26
N PHE A 112 -0.92 -41.57 2.56
CA PHE A 112 -1.49 -40.29 2.98
C PHE A 112 -1.27 -39.17 1.95
N THR A 113 -0.66 -39.49 0.80
CA THR A 113 -0.42 -38.49 -0.26
C THR A 113 -1.77 -38.01 -0.83
N GLY A 114 -1.88 -36.71 -1.16
CA GLY A 114 -3.12 -36.11 -1.66
C GLY A 114 -4.19 -35.80 -0.60
N MET A 115 -4.02 -36.16 0.67
CA MET A 115 -5.00 -35.89 1.74
C MET A 115 -4.89 -34.49 2.37
N GLY A 116 -4.07 -33.60 1.80
CA GLY A 116 -3.68 -32.31 2.38
C GLY A 116 -2.60 -32.44 3.45
N GLU A 117 -1.70 -31.46 3.54
CA GLU A 117 -0.44 -31.54 4.31
C GLU A 117 -0.65 -31.83 5.81
N ALA A 118 -1.78 -31.39 6.39
CA ALA A 118 -2.15 -31.69 7.77
C ALA A 118 -2.38 -33.20 8.01
N ASN A 119 -3.07 -33.87 7.08
CA ASN A 119 -3.33 -35.32 7.17
C ASN A 119 -2.13 -36.14 6.66
N PHE A 120 -1.38 -35.62 5.69
CA PHE A 120 -0.13 -36.20 5.19
C PHE A 120 0.88 -36.43 6.32
N LEU A 121 1.08 -35.42 7.17
CA LEU A 121 1.98 -35.50 8.32
C LEU A 121 1.28 -36.18 9.52
N GLY A 122 0.04 -35.80 9.84
CA GLY A 122 -0.71 -36.32 10.98
C GLY A 122 -1.02 -37.83 10.90
N GLY A 123 -1.24 -38.35 9.69
CA GLY A 123 -1.46 -39.78 9.44
C GLY A 123 -0.22 -40.62 9.78
N VAL A 124 0.96 -40.21 9.31
CA VAL A 124 2.22 -40.88 9.65
C VAL A 124 2.56 -40.72 11.14
N ALA A 125 2.33 -39.54 11.73
CA ALA A 125 2.50 -39.34 13.17
C ALA A 125 1.63 -40.29 14.00
N SER A 126 0.38 -40.50 13.60
CA SER A 126 -0.55 -41.45 14.23
C SER A 126 -0.05 -42.90 14.11
N VAL A 127 0.31 -43.34 12.89
CA VAL A 127 0.83 -44.70 12.63
C VAL A 127 2.14 -44.98 13.36
N LYS A 128 3.01 -43.98 13.51
CA LYS A 128 4.29 -44.08 14.21
C LYS A 128 4.19 -43.85 15.72
N GLY A 129 2.99 -43.60 16.25
CA GLY A 129 2.72 -43.45 17.69
C GLY A 129 3.28 -42.17 18.32
N VAL A 130 3.45 -41.11 17.54
CA VAL A 130 4.02 -39.83 18.00
C VAL A 130 3.03 -39.13 18.94
N LYS A 131 3.38 -39.09 20.22
CA LYS A 131 2.58 -38.39 21.25
C LYS A 131 2.70 -36.88 21.08
N GLU A 132 1.61 -36.18 21.35
CA GLU A 132 1.54 -34.70 21.35
C GLU A 132 1.96 -34.04 20.02
N PHE A 133 1.72 -34.73 18.90
CA PHE A 133 2.00 -34.21 17.56
C PHE A 133 1.20 -32.94 17.25
N ASN A 134 1.90 -31.80 17.10
CA ASN A 134 1.29 -30.52 16.72
C ASN A 134 1.31 -30.36 15.19
N THR A 135 0.15 -30.63 14.57
CA THR A 135 -0.03 -30.61 13.11
C THR A 135 0.30 -29.27 12.46
N GLU A 136 -0.04 -28.14 13.08
CA GLU A 136 0.20 -26.81 12.50
C GLU A 136 1.69 -26.43 12.56
N ALA A 137 2.36 -26.74 13.68
CA ALA A 137 3.81 -26.55 13.80
C ALA A 137 4.55 -27.45 12.79
N ALA A 138 4.11 -28.70 12.63
CA ALA A 138 4.68 -29.63 11.65
C ALA A 138 4.42 -29.19 10.19
N LYS A 139 3.19 -28.73 9.85
CA LYS A 139 2.86 -28.21 8.52
C LYS A 139 3.68 -26.96 8.19
N LYS A 140 3.88 -26.05 9.14
CA LYS A 140 4.78 -24.89 8.97
C LYS A 140 6.21 -25.34 8.72
N ARG A 141 6.76 -26.21 9.57
CA ARG A 141 8.16 -26.68 9.45
C ARG A 141 8.40 -27.49 8.17
N PHE A 142 7.39 -28.26 7.75
CA PHE A 142 7.36 -28.94 6.46
C PHE A 142 7.55 -27.96 5.31
N PHE A 143 6.81 -26.85 5.25
CA PHE A 143 7.00 -25.86 4.19
C PHE A 143 8.37 -25.16 4.26
N GLU A 144 8.88 -24.83 5.45
CA GLU A 144 10.25 -24.28 5.59
C GLU A 144 11.30 -25.21 4.96
N ILE A 145 11.24 -26.52 5.26
CA ILE A 145 12.17 -27.53 4.73
C ILE A 145 11.92 -27.81 3.24
N TYR A 146 10.65 -27.89 2.82
CA TYR A 146 10.26 -28.12 1.43
C TYR A 146 10.81 -27.03 0.51
N LEU A 147 10.63 -25.76 0.88
CA LEU A 147 11.10 -24.60 0.13
C LEU A 147 12.64 -24.48 0.16
N ASP A 148 13.30 -24.66 1.31
CA ASP A 148 14.76 -24.53 1.41
C ASP A 148 15.57 -25.75 0.95
N LYS A 149 14.97 -26.93 0.74
CA LYS A 149 15.73 -28.10 0.26
C LYS A 149 15.25 -28.66 -1.07
N TYR A 150 13.94 -28.71 -1.31
CA TYR A 150 13.37 -29.57 -2.34
C TYR A 150 12.65 -28.84 -3.48
N ALA A 151 12.13 -27.63 -3.24
CA ALA A 151 11.40 -26.80 -4.21
C ALA A 151 12.11 -25.45 -4.51
N LYS A 152 13.44 -25.46 -4.65
CA LYS A 152 14.19 -24.27 -5.12
C LYS A 152 13.84 -23.95 -6.57
N PRO A 153 13.84 -22.67 -6.99
CA PRO A 153 13.64 -22.29 -8.38
C PRO A 153 14.59 -23.04 -9.33
N ASN A 154 14.05 -23.60 -10.41
CA ASN A 154 14.75 -24.45 -11.38
C ASN A 154 15.43 -25.70 -10.78
N SER A 155 14.90 -26.29 -9.69
CA SER A 155 15.42 -27.56 -9.13
C SER A 155 15.13 -28.79 -10.00
N GLY A 156 14.39 -28.63 -11.11
CA GLY A 156 14.21 -29.67 -12.13
C GLY A 156 13.06 -30.64 -11.87
N ILE A 157 12.06 -30.24 -11.09
CA ILE A 157 10.88 -31.06 -10.79
C ILE A 157 9.79 -31.01 -11.87
N GLY A 158 9.92 -30.15 -12.89
CA GLY A 158 8.95 -30.00 -13.97
C GLY A 158 8.93 -31.20 -14.92
N PHE A 159 7.74 -31.58 -15.41
CA PHE A 159 7.64 -32.65 -16.39
C PHE A 159 8.08 -32.18 -17.79
N PRO A 160 8.85 -33.00 -18.53
CA PRO A 160 9.20 -32.71 -19.92
C PRO A 160 7.95 -32.49 -20.78
N GLY A 161 7.99 -31.50 -21.67
CA GLY A 161 6.86 -31.12 -22.53
C GLY A 161 5.88 -30.14 -21.89
N ALA A 162 5.91 -29.92 -20.57
CA ALA A 162 5.01 -28.97 -19.91
C ALA A 162 5.23 -27.52 -20.39
N PHE A 163 6.49 -27.08 -20.45
CA PHE A 163 6.84 -25.73 -20.93
C PHE A 163 6.49 -25.56 -22.42
N GLU A 164 6.75 -26.59 -23.22
CA GLU A 164 6.47 -26.64 -24.65
C GLU A 164 4.96 -26.54 -24.91
N LEU A 165 4.15 -27.39 -24.30
CA LEU A 165 2.69 -27.44 -24.49
C LEU A 165 1.98 -26.16 -24.03
N ILE A 166 2.42 -25.57 -22.92
CA ILE A 166 1.89 -24.26 -22.47
C ILE A 166 2.20 -23.20 -23.54
N ASN A 167 3.43 -23.14 -24.05
CA ASN A 167 3.79 -22.19 -25.11
C ASN A 167 3.03 -22.45 -26.42
N GLU A 168 2.82 -23.70 -26.83
CA GLU A 168 1.99 -24.02 -28.00
C GLU A 168 0.54 -23.54 -27.84
N CYS A 169 -0.07 -23.77 -26.67
CA CYS A 169 -1.40 -23.28 -26.34
C CYS A 169 -1.47 -21.74 -26.45
N LYS A 170 -0.52 -21.01 -25.85
CA LYS A 170 -0.48 -19.53 -25.92
C LYS A 170 -0.21 -19.02 -27.34
N ASN A 171 0.68 -19.66 -28.09
CA ASN A 171 0.97 -19.33 -29.49
C ASN A 171 -0.25 -19.57 -30.39
N LYS A 172 -1.12 -20.51 -30.04
CA LYS A 172 -2.41 -20.75 -30.71
C LYS A 172 -3.50 -19.75 -30.30
N GLY A 173 -3.27 -18.95 -29.26
CA GLY A 173 -4.24 -18.01 -28.70
C GLY A 173 -5.22 -18.62 -27.69
N LEU A 174 -4.93 -19.82 -27.18
CA LEU A 174 -5.65 -20.38 -26.03
C LEU A 174 -5.18 -19.66 -24.75
N LYS A 175 -6.10 -19.41 -23.82
CA LYS A 175 -5.77 -19.01 -22.46
C LYS A 175 -5.30 -20.22 -21.67
N VAL A 176 -4.35 -20.03 -20.75
CA VAL A 176 -3.78 -21.12 -19.95
C VAL A 176 -3.83 -20.76 -18.46
N ALA A 177 -4.17 -21.71 -17.60
CA ALA A 177 -4.24 -21.48 -16.16
C ALA A 177 -3.83 -22.69 -15.32
N VAL A 178 -3.34 -22.43 -14.11
CA VAL A 178 -3.14 -23.47 -13.07
C VAL A 178 -4.37 -23.50 -12.16
N ALA A 179 -4.86 -24.70 -11.86
CA ALA A 179 -6.10 -24.94 -11.11
C ALA A 179 -5.93 -26.10 -10.13
N SER A 180 -5.15 -25.87 -9.07
CA SER A 180 -4.68 -26.93 -8.15
C SER A 180 -5.34 -26.89 -6.77
N SER A 181 -5.39 -28.05 -6.12
CA SER A 181 -5.89 -28.21 -4.72
C SER A 181 -4.78 -28.09 -3.66
N ALA A 182 -3.63 -27.51 -4.02
CA ALA A 182 -2.55 -27.16 -3.11
C ALA A 182 -2.67 -25.71 -2.58
N ASP A 183 -2.16 -25.46 -1.36
CA ASP A 183 -1.99 -24.11 -0.79
C ASP A 183 -1.11 -23.23 -1.70
N ARG A 184 -1.39 -21.91 -1.77
CA ARG A 184 -0.74 -20.99 -2.71
C ARG A 184 0.79 -20.99 -2.63
N VAL A 185 1.33 -21.10 -1.41
CA VAL A 185 2.77 -21.15 -1.12
C VAL A 185 3.44 -22.34 -1.81
N LYS A 186 2.77 -23.50 -1.82
CA LYS A 186 3.23 -24.70 -2.54
C LYS A 186 3.09 -24.52 -4.05
N VAL A 187 2.02 -23.84 -4.50
CA VAL A 187 1.77 -23.59 -5.94
C VAL A 187 2.87 -22.71 -6.56
N ASP A 188 3.10 -21.52 -6.02
CA ASP A 188 4.10 -20.61 -6.62
C ASP A 188 5.52 -21.18 -6.55
N ALA A 189 5.85 -21.94 -5.50
CA ALA A 189 7.13 -22.60 -5.34
C ALA A 189 7.34 -23.76 -6.34
N ASN A 190 6.35 -24.63 -6.51
CA ASN A 190 6.43 -25.76 -7.44
C ASN A 190 6.55 -25.29 -8.90
N LEU A 191 5.81 -24.25 -9.29
CA LEU A 191 5.93 -23.66 -10.62
C LEU A 191 7.33 -23.04 -10.85
N ALA A 192 7.87 -22.31 -9.87
CA ALA A 192 9.24 -21.80 -9.93
C ALA A 192 10.29 -22.93 -9.99
N ALA A 193 10.10 -24.01 -9.22
CA ALA A 193 10.97 -25.18 -9.20
C ALA A 193 10.93 -26.01 -10.49
N ALA A 194 9.78 -26.02 -11.17
CA ALA A 194 9.57 -26.60 -12.50
C ALA A 194 10.13 -25.73 -13.65
N GLY A 195 10.56 -24.50 -13.39
CA GLY A 195 11.01 -23.56 -14.43
C GLY A 195 9.85 -22.91 -15.21
N LEU A 196 8.63 -22.93 -14.65
CA LEU A 196 7.42 -22.36 -15.23
C LEU A 196 7.08 -21.02 -14.53
N PRO A 197 7.65 -19.88 -14.96
CA PRO A 197 7.38 -18.59 -14.31
C PRO A 197 5.89 -18.24 -14.37
N LEU A 198 5.36 -17.64 -13.29
CA LEU A 198 3.93 -17.40 -13.11
C LEU A 198 3.28 -16.59 -14.25
N SER A 199 4.05 -15.75 -14.95
CA SER A 199 3.64 -14.99 -16.14
C SER A 199 3.33 -15.85 -17.37
N MET A 200 3.65 -17.15 -17.37
CA MET A 200 3.16 -18.09 -18.36
C MET A 200 1.65 -18.33 -18.21
N PHE A 201 1.05 -18.11 -17.04
CA PHE A 201 -0.36 -18.40 -16.79
C PHE A 201 -1.23 -17.14 -16.78
N ASP A 202 -2.37 -17.20 -17.45
CA ASP A 202 -3.36 -16.11 -17.51
C ASP A 202 -4.30 -16.12 -16.29
N ALA A 203 -4.30 -17.22 -15.52
CA ALA A 203 -4.84 -17.31 -14.16
C ALA A 203 -4.11 -18.40 -13.35
N ILE A 204 -4.06 -18.24 -12.03
CA ILE A 204 -3.58 -19.26 -11.07
C ILE A 204 -4.61 -19.34 -9.95
N VAL A 205 -5.09 -20.56 -9.67
CA VAL A 205 -6.10 -20.88 -8.67
C VAL A 205 -5.56 -21.97 -7.74
N SER A 206 -5.62 -21.72 -6.44
CA SER A 206 -5.08 -22.55 -5.35
C SER A 206 -6.15 -22.81 -4.28
N ALA A 207 -5.89 -23.74 -3.36
CA ALA A 207 -6.85 -24.23 -2.37
C ALA A 207 -7.37 -23.15 -1.39
N ASP A 208 -6.55 -22.15 -1.08
CA ASP A 208 -6.75 -21.17 0.00
C ASP A 208 -8.04 -20.34 -0.16
N ALA A 209 -8.58 -20.28 -1.39
CA ALA A 209 -9.78 -19.55 -1.76
C ALA A 209 -11.08 -20.40 -1.76
N PHE A 210 -11.04 -21.69 -1.37
CA PHE A 210 -12.18 -22.60 -1.48
C PHE A 210 -12.39 -23.46 -0.23
N GLU A 211 -13.65 -23.57 0.21
CA GLU A 211 -14.04 -24.50 1.28
C GLU A 211 -14.21 -25.94 0.76
N ASN A 212 -14.50 -26.12 -0.54
CA ASN A 212 -14.62 -27.41 -1.20
C ASN A 212 -13.53 -27.55 -2.28
N LEU A 213 -12.65 -28.54 -2.12
CA LEU A 213 -11.60 -28.90 -3.08
C LEU A 213 -12.07 -30.02 -4.01
N LYS A 214 -11.25 -30.42 -5.00
CA LYS A 214 -11.53 -31.57 -5.88
C LYS A 214 -11.93 -32.80 -5.04
N PRO A 215 -13.08 -33.48 -5.30
CA PRO A 215 -13.84 -33.50 -6.55
C PRO A 215 -14.94 -32.44 -6.73
N ALA A 216 -15.00 -31.40 -5.88
CA ALA A 216 -15.88 -30.26 -6.13
C ALA A 216 -15.42 -29.44 -7.37
N PRO A 217 -16.35 -28.93 -8.19
CA PRO A 217 -16.02 -28.22 -9.44
C PRO A 217 -15.51 -26.78 -9.23
N ASP A 218 -15.59 -26.27 -8.00
CA ASP A 218 -15.41 -24.87 -7.63
C ASP A 218 -14.10 -24.24 -8.11
N ILE A 219 -12.97 -24.96 -7.98
CA ILE A 219 -11.64 -24.53 -8.43
C ILE A 219 -11.63 -24.28 -9.95
N PHE A 220 -12.17 -25.20 -10.74
CA PHE A 220 -12.20 -25.06 -12.20
C PHE A 220 -13.21 -24.00 -12.64
N LEU A 221 -14.40 -23.95 -12.04
CA LEU A 221 -15.40 -22.92 -12.32
C LEU A 221 -14.87 -21.52 -11.98
N ALA A 222 -14.04 -21.38 -10.94
CA ALA A 222 -13.33 -20.15 -10.64
C ALA A 222 -12.27 -19.81 -11.69
N ALA A 223 -11.44 -20.77 -12.11
CA ALA A 223 -10.45 -20.55 -13.17
C ALA A 223 -11.10 -20.11 -14.49
N SER A 224 -12.16 -20.80 -14.94
CA SER A 224 -13.02 -20.41 -16.08
C SER A 224 -13.54 -18.96 -15.96
N LYS A 225 -14.05 -18.59 -14.78
CA LYS A 225 -14.62 -17.26 -14.51
C LYS A 225 -13.56 -16.14 -14.44
N ILE A 226 -12.35 -16.45 -13.98
CA ILE A 226 -11.19 -15.53 -13.99
C ILE A 226 -10.73 -15.33 -15.44
N LEU A 227 -10.51 -16.43 -16.17
CA LEU A 227 -10.13 -16.39 -17.59
C LEU A 227 -11.19 -15.75 -18.49
N ASP A 228 -12.45 -15.66 -18.05
CA ASP A 228 -13.59 -15.19 -18.85
C ASP A 228 -13.80 -16.10 -20.08
N VAL A 229 -13.95 -17.40 -19.80
CA VAL A 229 -14.24 -18.48 -20.76
C VAL A 229 -15.35 -19.36 -20.16
N SER A 230 -16.35 -19.72 -20.97
CA SER A 230 -17.45 -20.59 -20.51
C SER A 230 -16.93 -22.00 -20.22
N PRO A 231 -17.42 -22.72 -19.19
CA PRO A 231 -16.90 -24.05 -18.83
C PRO A 231 -16.91 -25.07 -19.98
N ASP A 232 -17.90 -25.00 -20.88
CA ASP A 232 -17.98 -25.82 -22.07
C ASP A 232 -16.87 -25.53 -23.11
N GLU A 233 -16.28 -24.33 -23.10
CA GLU A 233 -15.09 -23.98 -23.90
C GLU A 233 -13.75 -24.24 -23.17
N CYS A 234 -13.78 -24.72 -21.93
CA CYS A 234 -12.60 -25.14 -21.18
C CYS A 234 -12.26 -26.62 -21.41
N LEU A 235 -10.96 -26.91 -21.37
CA LEU A 235 -10.40 -28.24 -21.28
C LEU A 235 -9.45 -28.31 -20.06
N VAL A 236 -9.54 -29.37 -19.28
CA VAL A 236 -8.71 -29.65 -18.10
C VAL A 236 -7.64 -30.70 -18.46
N ILE A 237 -6.42 -30.56 -17.93
CA ILE A 237 -5.40 -31.62 -17.92
C ILE A 237 -5.12 -31.99 -16.46
N GLU A 238 -5.29 -33.27 -16.14
CA GLU A 238 -5.35 -33.81 -14.76
C GLU A 238 -4.70 -35.19 -14.65
N ASP A 239 -4.08 -35.52 -13.51
CA ASP A 239 -3.51 -36.83 -13.19
C ASP A 239 -4.36 -37.66 -12.20
N ALA A 240 -5.25 -37.00 -11.46
CA ALA A 240 -5.95 -37.53 -10.29
C ALA A 240 -7.45 -37.78 -10.52
N LEU A 241 -7.97 -38.90 -9.99
CA LEU A 241 -9.38 -39.31 -10.08
C LEU A 241 -10.35 -38.22 -9.64
N ALA A 242 -10.05 -37.54 -8.52
CA ALA A 242 -10.88 -36.48 -7.97
C ALA A 242 -10.96 -35.26 -8.89
N GLY A 243 -9.88 -34.93 -9.61
CA GLY A 243 -9.90 -33.82 -10.56
C GLY A 243 -10.64 -34.13 -11.85
N VAL A 244 -10.55 -35.36 -12.37
CA VAL A 244 -11.39 -35.80 -13.50
C VAL A 244 -12.88 -35.71 -13.13
N GLN A 245 -13.24 -36.10 -11.90
CA GLN A 245 -14.58 -35.93 -11.35
C GLN A 245 -14.99 -34.45 -11.24
N ALA A 246 -14.10 -33.57 -10.75
CA ALA A 246 -14.35 -32.13 -10.67
C ALA A 246 -14.50 -31.46 -12.05
N ALA A 247 -13.73 -31.88 -13.05
CA ALA A 247 -13.83 -31.39 -14.43
C ALA A 247 -15.19 -31.76 -15.04
N ASN A 248 -15.60 -33.02 -14.88
CA ASN A 248 -16.91 -33.50 -15.32
C ASN A 248 -18.07 -32.85 -14.56
N ALA A 249 -17.94 -32.62 -13.25
CA ALA A 249 -18.91 -31.85 -12.47
C ALA A 249 -19.00 -30.37 -12.90
N ALA A 250 -17.87 -29.78 -13.33
CA ALA A 250 -17.81 -28.45 -13.92
C ALA A 250 -18.29 -28.40 -15.38
N LYS A 251 -18.59 -29.55 -16.00
CA LYS A 251 -18.95 -29.73 -17.42
C LYS A 251 -17.87 -29.28 -18.40
N MET A 252 -16.60 -29.42 -18.00
CA MET A 252 -15.43 -29.18 -18.84
C MET A 252 -14.96 -30.49 -19.49
N ARG A 253 -14.26 -30.40 -20.62
CA ARG A 253 -13.54 -31.55 -21.19
C ARG A 253 -12.31 -31.85 -20.35
N CYS A 254 -11.83 -33.10 -20.35
CA CYS A 254 -10.68 -33.50 -19.53
C CYS A 254 -9.76 -34.46 -20.29
N ILE A 255 -8.47 -34.14 -20.40
CA ILE A 255 -7.42 -35.06 -20.80
C ILE A 255 -6.76 -35.56 -19.51
N ALA A 256 -6.88 -36.85 -19.21
CA ALA A 256 -6.21 -37.44 -18.07
C ALA A 256 -4.80 -37.90 -18.46
N VAL A 257 -3.81 -37.68 -17.59
CA VAL A 257 -2.43 -38.18 -17.74
C VAL A 257 -2.13 -39.26 -16.72
N THR A 258 -1.48 -40.36 -17.13
CA THR A 258 -1.21 -41.51 -16.24
C THR A 258 0.08 -41.38 -15.42
N THR A 259 0.47 -40.15 -15.07
CA THR A 259 1.71 -39.85 -14.31
C THR A 259 1.63 -40.27 -12.84
N THR A 260 0.43 -40.20 -12.25
CA THR A 260 0.16 -40.54 -10.83
C THR A 260 -0.75 -41.75 -10.67
N LEU A 261 -1.71 -41.96 -11.57
CA LEU A 261 -2.67 -43.08 -11.54
C LEU A 261 -2.71 -43.85 -12.87
N THR A 262 -3.03 -45.14 -12.81
CA THR A 262 -3.11 -46.00 -14.00
C THR A 262 -4.34 -45.67 -14.85
N GLU A 263 -4.30 -45.99 -16.15
CA GLU A 263 -5.46 -45.87 -17.05
C GLU A 263 -6.70 -46.58 -16.46
N GLU A 264 -6.53 -47.81 -15.96
CA GLU A 264 -7.58 -48.59 -15.31
C GLU A 264 -8.24 -47.87 -14.13
N THR A 265 -7.49 -47.01 -13.41
CA THR A 265 -7.99 -46.22 -12.28
C THR A 265 -8.72 -44.95 -12.75
N LEU A 266 -8.23 -44.30 -13.80
CA LEU A 266 -8.77 -43.02 -14.29
C LEU A 266 -9.99 -43.18 -15.20
N LYS A 267 -10.01 -44.22 -16.04
CA LYS A 267 -11.05 -44.51 -17.03
C LYS A 267 -12.49 -44.58 -16.44
N PRO A 268 -12.74 -45.13 -15.23
CA PRO A 268 -14.06 -45.09 -14.58
C PRO A 268 -14.60 -43.70 -14.24
N ALA A 269 -13.76 -42.66 -14.12
CA ALA A 269 -14.22 -41.28 -13.90
C ALA A 269 -14.68 -40.57 -15.19
N GLY A 270 -14.47 -41.20 -16.36
CA GLY A 270 -14.89 -40.68 -17.66
C GLY A 270 -14.14 -39.46 -18.17
N PRO A 271 -12.79 -39.46 -18.23
CA PRO A 271 -12.05 -38.42 -18.96
C PRO A 271 -12.37 -38.49 -20.46
N SER A 272 -12.19 -37.37 -21.16
CA SER A 272 -12.43 -37.25 -22.61
C SER A 272 -11.34 -37.92 -23.45
N ILE A 273 -10.09 -37.86 -22.99
CA ILE A 273 -8.91 -38.53 -23.58
C ILE A 273 -8.03 -39.03 -22.42
N ILE A 274 -7.24 -40.08 -22.63
CA ILE A 274 -6.13 -40.46 -21.74
C ILE A 274 -4.80 -40.42 -22.51
N ARG A 275 -3.75 -39.92 -21.87
CA ARG A 275 -2.37 -39.83 -22.37
C ARG A 275 -1.39 -40.30 -21.28
N ASN A 276 -0.15 -40.60 -21.63
CA ASN A 276 0.83 -41.16 -20.67
C ASN A 276 1.30 -40.10 -19.67
N ASP A 277 1.64 -38.93 -20.22
CA ASP A 277 2.20 -37.76 -19.54
C ASP A 277 1.86 -36.49 -20.32
N ILE A 278 2.17 -35.31 -19.75
CA ILE A 278 1.88 -34.02 -20.38
C ILE A 278 2.62 -33.80 -21.72
N GLY A 279 3.83 -34.33 -21.88
CA GLY A 279 4.60 -34.25 -23.14
C GLY A 279 4.02 -35.13 -24.25
N SER A 280 3.20 -36.12 -23.89
CA SER A 280 2.40 -36.91 -24.84
C SER A 280 1.03 -36.30 -25.18
N VAL A 281 0.64 -35.16 -24.58
CA VAL A 281 -0.57 -34.41 -24.97
C VAL A 281 -0.22 -33.45 -26.11
N SER A 282 -0.89 -33.59 -27.25
CA SER A 282 -0.70 -32.71 -28.41
C SER A 282 -1.70 -31.56 -28.47
N LEU A 283 -1.35 -30.51 -29.22
CA LEU A 283 -2.29 -29.42 -29.54
C LEU A 283 -3.51 -29.89 -30.36
N ASP A 284 -3.42 -31.04 -31.05
CA ASP A 284 -4.57 -31.66 -31.73
C ASP A 284 -5.51 -32.35 -30.73
N ASP A 285 -4.99 -33.10 -29.76
CA ASP A 285 -5.78 -33.68 -28.65
C ASP A 285 -6.62 -32.61 -27.94
N ILE A 286 -6.04 -31.42 -27.75
CA ILE A 286 -6.72 -30.27 -27.16
C ILE A 286 -7.80 -29.71 -28.10
N LEU A 287 -7.50 -29.51 -29.39
CA LEU A 287 -8.37 -28.75 -30.29
C LEU A 287 -9.43 -29.57 -31.05
N SER A 288 -9.20 -30.85 -31.30
CA SER A 288 -10.04 -31.70 -32.15
C SER A 288 -10.55 -32.97 -31.45
N GLY A 289 -9.92 -33.35 -30.33
CA GLY A 289 -10.15 -34.64 -29.65
C GLY A 289 -9.07 -35.68 -29.96
N GLY A 290 -8.13 -35.36 -30.84
CA GLY A 290 -7.10 -36.27 -31.34
C GLY A 290 -7.66 -37.33 -32.29
N SER A 291 -6.76 -38.17 -32.82
CA SER A 291 -7.12 -39.33 -33.64
C SER A 291 -6.34 -40.57 -33.19
N ASP A 292 -7.05 -41.69 -32.97
CA ASP A 292 -6.51 -42.93 -32.39
C ASP A 292 -5.52 -43.69 -33.31
N GLU A 293 -5.14 -43.15 -34.47
CA GLU A 293 -4.32 -43.85 -35.47
C GLU A 293 -2.80 -43.75 -35.20
N MET A 294 -2.33 -42.81 -34.37
CA MET A 294 -0.89 -42.51 -34.22
C MET A 294 -0.12 -43.44 -33.26
N VAL A 295 -0.49 -44.72 -33.19
CA VAL A 295 0.30 -45.79 -32.53
C VAL A 295 1.04 -46.67 -33.55
N GLN A 296 0.72 -46.57 -34.85
CA GLN A 296 1.39 -47.34 -35.92
C GLN A 296 2.04 -46.44 -36.99
N ASN A 297 3.25 -45.94 -36.72
CA ASN A 297 4.32 -45.79 -37.73
C ASN A 297 5.66 -45.35 -37.10
N MET A 298 6.33 -46.26 -36.40
CA MET A 298 7.76 -46.13 -36.05
C MET A 298 8.57 -47.29 -36.64
N GLN A 299 8.46 -47.48 -37.96
CA GLN A 299 9.29 -48.40 -38.74
C GLN A 299 9.80 -47.69 -40.00
N PHE A 300 10.99 -48.09 -40.45
CA PHE A 300 11.72 -47.53 -41.61
C PHE A 300 12.20 -46.08 -41.51
N LEU A 301 13.10 -45.86 -40.56
CA LEU A 301 14.13 -44.81 -40.69
C LEU A 301 15.22 -45.33 -41.66
N GLN A 302 15.18 -44.95 -42.93
CA GLN A 302 16.25 -45.23 -43.91
C GLN A 302 16.42 -44.11 -44.97
N VAL A 303 17.52 -43.35 -44.83
CA VAL A 303 18.50 -42.97 -45.88
C VAL A 303 17.92 -42.69 -47.29
N THR A 304 18.01 -41.49 -47.88
CA THR A 304 19.25 -40.76 -48.18
C THR A 304 19.06 -39.25 -48.45
N GLU A 305 20.17 -38.53 -48.62
CA GLU A 305 20.32 -37.13 -49.03
C GLU A 305 19.65 -36.74 -50.37
N GLN A 306 19.26 -35.46 -50.57
CA GLN A 306 20.01 -34.49 -51.40
C GLN A 306 19.30 -33.12 -51.58
N ASN A 307 20.09 -32.11 -51.94
CA ASN A 307 19.75 -30.74 -52.31
C ASN A 307 20.47 -30.44 -53.66
N PRO A 308 20.19 -29.40 -54.48
CA PRO A 308 19.14 -28.38 -54.39
C PRO A 308 18.43 -28.00 -55.74
N SER A 309 17.42 -27.11 -55.64
CA SER A 309 17.05 -26.03 -56.60
C SER A 309 16.80 -26.28 -58.11
N ARG A 310 15.72 -25.69 -58.65
CA ARG A 310 15.66 -25.19 -60.06
C ARG A 310 14.65 -24.05 -60.27
N ILE A 311 14.99 -23.12 -61.18
CA ILE A 311 14.22 -21.96 -61.68
C ILE A 311 14.39 -21.92 -63.23
N LEU A 312 13.66 -21.05 -63.96
CA LEU A 312 13.60 -20.75 -65.43
C LEU A 312 12.32 -21.35 -66.10
N ASN A 313 11.63 -20.79 -67.12
CA ASN A 313 11.69 -19.51 -67.91
C ASN A 313 10.36 -19.32 -68.72
N GLU A 314 9.94 -18.22 -69.38
CA GLU A 314 10.34 -16.78 -69.42
C GLU A 314 9.22 -15.82 -69.97
N ARG A 315 9.46 -14.50 -69.87
CA ARG A 315 8.96 -13.27 -70.57
C ARG A 315 7.96 -13.28 -71.76
N THR A 316 7.13 -12.22 -71.81
CA THR A 316 7.10 -11.06 -72.79
C THR A 316 6.16 -9.94 -72.23
N ARG A 317 6.37 -8.60 -72.26
CA ARG A 317 6.70 -7.54 -73.29
C ARG A 317 5.55 -7.27 -74.30
N ASN A 318 5.15 -6.03 -74.66
CA ASN A 318 5.77 -4.67 -74.64
C ASN A 318 4.74 -3.50 -74.50
N GLY A 319 5.21 -2.27 -74.18
CA GLY A 319 4.49 -0.95 -74.30
C GLY A 319 4.40 -0.14 -72.98
N SER A 320 4.04 1.16 -72.93
CA SER A 320 4.04 2.28 -73.91
C SER A 320 3.77 3.65 -73.22
N THR A 321 4.04 4.80 -73.87
CA THR A 321 3.93 6.22 -73.38
C THR A 321 3.59 7.20 -74.56
N PRO A 322 3.51 8.57 -74.47
CA PRO A 322 3.65 9.56 -73.36
C PRO A 322 2.62 10.75 -73.31
N GLY A 323 2.81 11.75 -72.41
CA GLY A 323 2.23 13.14 -72.47
C GLY A 323 1.17 13.47 -71.39
N VAL A 324 1.42 14.24 -70.31
CA VAL A 324 1.71 15.70 -70.13
C VAL A 324 0.45 16.60 -70.16
N ASP A 325 -0.07 17.04 -68.98
CA ASP A 325 0.02 18.43 -68.44
C ASP A 325 -0.76 18.61 -67.09
N VAL A 326 -0.69 19.78 -66.44
CA VAL A 326 -1.13 20.04 -65.03
C VAL A 326 -1.80 21.43 -64.90
N PRO A 327 -2.98 21.60 -64.23
CA PRO A 327 -2.99 22.34 -62.95
C PRO A 327 -4.12 22.06 -61.90
N SER A 328 -3.78 22.38 -60.65
CA SER A 328 -4.60 22.99 -59.58
C SER A 328 -5.86 22.32 -58.97
N ASN A 329 -5.90 22.34 -57.63
CA ASN A 329 -7.05 22.45 -56.72
C ASN A 329 -8.42 21.93 -57.18
N GLU A 330 -8.86 20.80 -56.62
CA GLU A 330 -10.28 20.66 -56.25
C GLU A 330 -10.47 19.86 -54.95
N VAL A 331 -11.64 20.02 -54.34
CA VAL A 331 -11.94 19.59 -52.96
C VAL A 331 -12.19 18.08 -52.90
N PHE A 332 -11.36 17.34 -52.17
CA PHE A 332 -11.70 15.97 -51.79
C PHE A 332 -12.78 15.96 -50.71
N SER A 333 -13.99 15.58 -51.11
CA SER A 333 -15.15 15.41 -50.25
C SER A 333 -15.05 14.13 -49.41
N LEU A 334 -15.68 14.13 -48.22
CA LEU A 334 -15.85 12.90 -47.45
C LEU A 334 -16.89 12.00 -48.15
N GLN A 335 -16.44 10.96 -48.87
CA GLN A 335 -17.26 9.78 -49.09
C GLN A 335 -17.28 8.93 -47.82
N GLY A 336 -18.32 9.09 -47.02
CA GLY A 336 -18.46 8.46 -45.71
C GLY A 336 -18.87 6.99 -45.76
N LEU A 337 -18.55 6.25 -44.69
CA LEU A 337 -19.05 4.88 -44.51
C LEU A 337 -20.58 4.90 -44.36
N GLN A 338 -21.29 4.23 -45.27
CA GLN A 338 -22.71 3.92 -45.12
C GLN A 338 -22.93 2.75 -44.14
N GLY A 339 -22.58 2.95 -42.87
CA GLY A 339 -23.15 2.16 -41.78
C GLY A 339 -24.57 2.64 -41.47
N SER A 340 -25.50 1.75 -41.11
CA SER A 340 -26.80 2.22 -40.62
C SER A 340 -26.62 2.98 -39.30
N ARG A 341 -27.57 3.87 -38.94
CA ARG A 341 -27.57 4.50 -37.60
C ARG A 341 -27.46 3.48 -36.46
N ARG A 342 -27.99 2.26 -36.67
CA ARG A 342 -27.96 1.15 -35.70
C ARG A 342 -26.56 0.54 -35.59
N ASP A 343 -25.81 0.50 -36.68
CA ASP A 343 -24.45 -0.06 -36.72
C ASP A 343 -23.41 0.96 -36.24
N ILE A 344 -23.58 2.25 -36.56
CA ILE A 344 -22.79 3.34 -35.98
C ILE A 344 -22.99 3.36 -34.44
N LEU A 345 -24.23 3.20 -33.96
CA LEU A 345 -24.50 3.08 -32.53
C LEU A 345 -23.94 1.78 -31.92
N ARG A 346 -23.95 0.66 -32.64
CA ARG A 346 -23.36 -0.62 -32.17
C ARG A 346 -21.85 -0.60 -32.13
N TYR A 347 -21.16 -0.20 -33.20
CA TYR A 347 -19.71 -0.12 -33.22
C TYR A 347 -19.18 1.05 -32.37
N GLY A 348 -19.98 2.11 -32.18
CA GLY A 348 -19.70 3.17 -31.22
C GLY A 348 -19.86 2.71 -29.76
N SER A 349 -20.98 2.08 -29.40
CA SER A 349 -21.19 1.57 -28.04
C SER A 349 -20.26 0.40 -27.71
N LEU A 350 -19.96 -0.45 -28.70
CA LEU A 350 -18.90 -1.43 -28.63
C LEU A 350 -17.57 -0.70 -28.44
N GLY A 351 -17.14 0.23 -29.29
CA GLY A 351 -15.88 0.99 -29.13
C GLY A 351 -15.71 1.70 -27.77
N ILE A 352 -16.80 2.25 -27.21
CA ILE A 352 -16.82 2.84 -25.86
C ILE A 352 -16.68 1.75 -24.80
N ALA A 353 -17.46 0.67 -24.89
CA ALA A 353 -17.29 -0.50 -24.03
C ALA A 353 -15.82 -0.98 -24.11
N LEU A 354 -15.31 -1.13 -25.35
CA LEU A 354 -13.96 -1.49 -25.82
C LEU A 354 -12.85 -0.50 -25.41
N SER A 355 -13.20 0.61 -24.77
CA SER A 355 -12.25 1.52 -24.12
C SER A 355 -12.30 1.45 -22.57
N CYS A 356 -13.43 1.02 -21.98
CA CYS A 356 -13.65 1.16 -20.54
C CYS A 356 -13.21 -0.04 -19.67
N LEU A 357 -13.22 -1.30 -20.15
CA LEU A 357 -12.42 -2.35 -19.49
C LEU A 357 -10.93 -2.20 -19.82
N TYR A 358 -10.51 -1.47 -20.88
CA TYR A 358 -9.09 -1.10 -21.02
C TYR A 358 -8.71 -0.35 -19.76
N PHE A 359 -9.43 0.75 -19.50
CA PHE A 359 -9.25 1.56 -18.31
C PHE A 359 -9.38 0.75 -17.01
N ALA A 360 -10.40 -0.11 -16.87
CA ALA A 360 -10.60 -0.86 -15.63
C ALA A 360 -9.53 -1.93 -15.35
N VAL A 361 -8.95 -2.58 -16.37
CA VAL A 361 -7.89 -3.57 -16.19
C VAL A 361 -6.50 -2.92 -16.13
N SER A 362 -6.23 -1.87 -16.93
CA SER A 362 -4.97 -1.12 -16.80
C SER A 362 -4.85 -0.40 -15.46
N ASN A 363 -5.98 -0.09 -14.81
CA ASN A 363 -6.06 0.51 -13.49
C ASN A 363 -6.71 -0.46 -12.48
N TRP A 364 -6.47 -1.77 -12.60
CA TRP A 364 -7.12 -2.78 -11.76
C TRP A 364 -6.99 -2.50 -10.25
N LYS A 365 -5.80 -2.08 -9.79
CA LYS A 365 -5.60 -1.60 -8.41
C LYS A 365 -6.64 -0.52 -8.05
N ALA A 366 -6.69 0.59 -8.79
CA ALA A 366 -7.65 1.68 -8.56
C ALA A 366 -9.12 1.20 -8.53
N MET A 367 -9.47 0.11 -9.23
CA MET A 367 -10.81 -0.49 -9.22
C MET A 367 -11.11 -1.36 -7.99
N GLN A 368 -10.13 -1.78 -7.20
CA GLN A 368 -10.35 -2.57 -5.97
C GLN A 368 -10.91 -1.72 -4.81
N TYR A 369 -10.53 -0.44 -4.75
CA TYR A 369 -11.01 0.56 -3.77
C TYR A 369 -12.42 1.08 -4.11
N ALA A 370 -12.80 1.03 -5.39
CA ALA A 370 -14.08 1.55 -5.88
C ALA A 370 -15.26 0.70 -5.40
N SER A 371 -15.99 1.15 -4.38
CA SER A 371 -17.21 0.47 -3.93
C SER A 371 -18.37 0.71 -4.92
N PRO A 372 -18.94 -0.36 -5.54
CA PRO A 372 -20.17 -0.22 -6.34
C PRO A 372 -21.36 0.23 -5.48
N LYS A 373 -21.32 -0.08 -4.18
CA LYS A 373 -22.33 0.31 -3.19
C LYS A 373 -22.26 1.80 -2.88
N ALA A 374 -21.08 2.43 -2.93
CA ALA A 374 -20.96 3.89 -2.84
C ALA A 374 -21.68 4.60 -4.01
N ILE A 375 -21.48 4.10 -5.24
CA ILE A 375 -22.14 4.62 -6.44
C ILE A 375 -23.66 4.41 -6.34
N TRP A 376 -24.11 3.23 -5.88
CA TRP A 376 -25.52 2.96 -5.62
C TRP A 376 -26.10 3.89 -4.55
N ASN A 377 -25.37 4.12 -3.45
CA ASN A 377 -25.81 5.01 -2.37
C ASN A 377 -25.94 6.46 -2.88
N MET A 378 -24.95 6.96 -3.63
CA MET A 378 -24.99 8.30 -4.23
C MET A 378 -26.19 8.52 -5.16
N LEU A 379 -26.67 7.47 -5.82
CA LEU A 379 -27.81 7.53 -6.75
C LEU A 379 -29.18 7.26 -6.09
N PHE A 380 -29.23 6.43 -5.03
CA PHE A 380 -30.49 5.84 -4.55
C PHE A 380 -30.64 5.73 -3.01
N ALA A 381 -29.66 6.09 -2.18
CA ALA A 381 -29.81 5.98 -0.73
C ALA A 381 -30.73 7.06 -0.12
N ALA A 382 -31.22 6.78 1.09
CA ALA A 382 -31.86 7.78 1.93
C ALA A 382 -30.86 8.89 2.30
N LYS A 383 -31.35 10.11 2.50
CA LYS A 383 -30.49 11.25 2.85
C LYS A 383 -29.82 11.04 4.23
N ASN A 384 -28.48 11.15 4.25
CA ASN A 384 -27.74 11.52 5.45
C ASN A 384 -28.32 12.82 6.06
N PRO A 385 -28.16 13.07 7.36
CA PRO A 385 -28.59 14.33 7.96
C PRO A 385 -27.71 15.48 7.43
N PHE A 386 -28.22 16.71 7.50
CA PHE A 386 -27.52 17.87 6.94
C PHE A 386 -26.32 18.28 7.80
N PHE A 387 -25.11 18.23 7.24
CA PHE A 387 -23.82 18.55 7.88
C PHE A 387 -23.22 19.91 7.44
N GLY A 388 -24.04 20.84 6.94
CA GLY A 388 -23.56 22.17 6.54
C GLY A 388 -23.40 23.14 7.71
N PRO A 389 -22.65 24.25 7.53
CA PRO A 389 -22.40 25.24 8.57
C PRO A 389 -23.69 26.01 8.92
N THR A 390 -24.29 25.65 10.06
CA THR A 390 -25.35 26.42 10.71
C THR A 390 -24.72 27.49 11.60
N GLU A 391 -24.33 28.62 10.99
CA GLU A 391 -24.06 29.84 11.76
C GLU A 391 -25.33 30.22 12.56
N ASP A 392 -25.14 30.72 13.79
CA ASP A 392 -26.16 31.00 14.82
C ASP A 392 -26.97 29.82 15.43
N GLU A 393 -26.74 28.55 15.07
CA GLU A 393 -27.40 27.44 15.81
C GLU A 393 -26.70 27.06 17.13
N SER A 394 -27.47 27.11 18.22
CA SER A 394 -27.03 26.62 19.53
C SER A 394 -26.78 25.11 19.54
N ARG A 395 -25.74 24.67 20.26
CA ARG A 395 -25.38 23.24 20.43
C ARG A 395 -26.57 22.37 20.86
N SER A 396 -27.44 22.86 21.75
CA SER A 396 -28.64 22.14 22.19
C SER A 396 -29.67 21.98 21.09
N ALA A 397 -29.90 22.99 20.25
CA ALA A 397 -30.79 22.88 19.09
C ALA A 397 -30.24 21.86 18.07
N ARG A 398 -28.93 21.94 17.77
CA ARG A 398 -28.24 21.04 16.84
C ARG A 398 -28.25 19.57 17.29
N ILE A 399 -28.04 19.30 18.58
CA ILE A 399 -28.20 17.96 19.16
C ILE A 399 -29.67 17.49 19.05
N GLN A 400 -30.64 18.37 19.32
CA GLN A 400 -32.06 18.01 19.20
C GLN A 400 -32.48 17.72 17.74
N GLN A 401 -31.90 18.39 16.74
CA GLN A 401 -32.09 18.01 15.33
C GLN A 401 -31.63 16.57 15.06
N PHE A 402 -30.44 16.19 15.54
CA PHE A 402 -29.94 14.82 15.38
C PHE A 402 -30.77 13.80 16.18
N VAL A 403 -31.27 14.13 17.37
CA VAL A 403 -32.22 13.27 18.12
C VAL A 403 -33.51 13.06 17.32
N ASN A 404 -34.05 14.12 16.72
CA ASN A 404 -35.25 14.04 15.88
C ASN A 404 -35.00 13.20 14.61
N TYR A 405 -33.82 13.34 13.98
CA TYR A 405 -33.40 12.54 12.83
C TYR A 405 -33.30 11.05 13.17
N ILE A 406 -32.63 10.68 14.27
CA ILE A 406 -32.52 9.27 14.72
C ILE A 406 -33.92 8.70 15.04
N SER A 407 -34.80 9.50 15.66
CA SER A 407 -36.19 9.10 15.93
C SER A 407 -36.99 8.82 14.66
N ASP A 408 -36.89 9.69 13.66
CA ASP A 408 -37.51 9.51 12.34
C ASP A 408 -36.97 8.26 11.63
N LEU A 409 -35.63 8.11 11.59
CA LEU A 409 -34.92 7.00 10.96
C LEU A 409 -35.29 5.63 11.57
N GLU A 410 -35.37 5.56 12.91
CA GLU A 410 -35.83 4.36 13.62
C GLU A 410 -37.33 4.10 13.41
N SER A 411 -38.17 5.15 13.39
CA SER A 411 -39.62 5.00 13.19
C SER A 411 -39.99 4.44 11.81
N ARG A 412 -39.20 4.77 10.78
CA ARG A 412 -39.33 4.25 9.41
C ARG A 412 -38.81 2.82 9.27
N GLY A 413 -37.94 2.36 10.17
CA GLY A 413 -37.27 1.07 10.09
C GLY A 413 -36.29 0.92 8.91
N THR A 414 -36.00 1.99 8.16
CA THR A 414 -35.24 1.97 6.90
C THR A 414 -33.72 1.96 7.06
N ALA A 415 -33.20 2.19 8.27
CA ALA A 415 -31.76 2.12 8.52
C ALA A 415 -31.22 0.68 8.31
N PRO A 416 -30.22 0.48 7.42
CA PRO A 416 -29.66 -0.83 7.18
C PRO A 416 -28.87 -1.31 8.40
N LYS A 417 -28.85 -2.62 8.63
CA LYS A 417 -27.88 -3.21 9.55
C LYS A 417 -26.49 -3.17 8.94
N VAL A 418 -25.50 -2.87 9.77
CA VAL A 418 -24.08 -3.02 9.45
C VAL A 418 -23.77 -4.54 9.37
N PRO A 419 -22.95 -5.00 8.40
CA PRO A 419 -22.48 -6.38 8.37
C PRO A 419 -21.68 -6.73 9.62
N GLU A 420 -21.63 -8.01 9.96
CA GLU A 420 -20.73 -8.49 11.01
C GLU A 420 -19.28 -8.47 10.50
N PHE A 421 -18.30 -8.25 11.40
CA PHE A 421 -16.88 -8.33 11.03
C PHE A 421 -16.54 -9.77 10.58
N PRO A 422 -15.82 -9.97 9.46
CA PRO A 422 -15.40 -11.32 9.04
C PRO A 422 -14.57 -12.01 10.13
N ALA A 423 -14.93 -13.25 10.47
CA ALA A 423 -14.41 -13.96 11.64
C ALA A 423 -12.91 -14.34 11.59
N LYS A 424 -12.21 -14.01 10.51
CA LYS A 424 -10.78 -14.25 10.29
C LYS A 424 -9.94 -12.96 10.23
N LEU A 425 -10.52 -11.77 10.41
CA LEU A 425 -9.72 -10.53 10.44
C LEU A 425 -8.89 -10.44 11.72
N ASP A 426 -7.67 -9.95 11.58
CA ASP A 426 -6.80 -9.62 12.71
C ASP A 426 -7.26 -8.35 13.44
N TRP A 427 -7.02 -8.31 14.75
CA TRP A 427 -7.34 -7.18 15.63
C TRP A 427 -6.12 -6.74 16.43
N LEU A 428 -6.06 -5.44 16.70
CA LEU A 428 -5.10 -4.78 17.57
C LEU A 428 -5.85 -4.01 18.67
N ASN A 429 -5.19 -3.76 19.79
CA ASN A 429 -5.73 -3.15 21.02
C ASN A 429 -6.88 -3.95 21.70
N THR A 430 -7.36 -5.05 21.13
CA THR A 430 -8.45 -5.89 21.67
C THR A 430 -8.48 -7.29 21.05
N ALA A 431 -9.36 -8.17 21.54
CA ALA A 431 -9.73 -9.43 20.89
C ALA A 431 -10.91 -9.22 19.91
N PRO A 432 -11.13 -10.10 18.91
CA PRO A 432 -12.14 -9.89 17.87
C PRO A 432 -13.56 -9.60 18.39
N LEU A 433 -14.11 -8.45 17.99
CA LEU A 433 -15.41 -7.93 18.45
C LEU A 433 -16.53 -8.23 17.44
N GLN A 434 -17.75 -8.45 17.95
CA GLN A 434 -18.96 -8.68 17.14
C GLN A 434 -20.07 -7.69 17.48
N PHE A 435 -20.74 -7.14 16.47
CA PHE A 435 -21.91 -6.25 16.60
C PHE A 435 -23.06 -6.90 17.37
N GLN A 436 -23.30 -8.19 17.15
CA GLN A 436 -24.42 -8.91 17.77
C GLN A 436 -24.13 -9.41 19.19
N ARG A 437 -22.92 -9.23 19.72
CA ARG A 437 -22.49 -9.80 21.02
C ARG A 437 -21.74 -8.82 21.93
N ASP A 438 -20.71 -8.15 21.40
CA ASP A 438 -19.76 -7.37 22.21
C ASP A 438 -20.00 -5.87 22.11
N LEU A 439 -20.49 -5.42 20.94
CA LEU A 439 -20.88 -4.03 20.68
C LEU A 439 -22.39 -3.81 20.85
N GLN A 440 -23.17 -4.87 21.11
CA GLN A 440 -24.58 -4.77 21.41
C GLN A 440 -24.78 -3.83 22.62
N GLY A 441 -25.75 -2.92 22.52
CA GLY A 441 -25.97 -1.92 23.56
C GLY A 441 -25.03 -0.70 23.49
N LYS A 442 -24.23 -0.52 22.44
CA LYS A 442 -23.28 0.61 22.35
C LYS A 442 -23.50 1.46 21.09
N VAL A 443 -23.25 2.76 21.21
CA VAL A 443 -23.04 3.62 20.03
C VAL A 443 -21.61 3.38 19.54
N VAL A 444 -21.44 2.94 18.30
CA VAL A 444 -20.12 2.64 17.72
C VAL A 444 -19.80 3.68 16.66
N LEU A 445 -18.62 4.28 16.73
CA LEU A 445 -18.03 5.08 15.66
C LEU A 445 -17.00 4.21 14.93
N LEU A 446 -17.34 3.75 13.72
CA LEU A 446 -16.35 3.16 12.83
C LEU A 446 -15.59 4.29 12.13
N ASP A 447 -14.27 4.20 12.14
CA ASP A 447 -13.38 5.06 11.34
C ASP A 447 -12.74 4.22 10.22
N PHE A 448 -13.05 4.52 8.97
CA PHE A 448 -12.46 3.88 7.80
C PHE A 448 -11.21 4.66 7.38
N TRP A 449 -10.07 4.19 7.87
CA TRP A 449 -8.79 4.89 7.80
C TRP A 449 -7.70 4.02 7.15
N THR A 450 -6.59 4.66 6.77
CA THR A 450 -5.35 4.00 6.34
C THR A 450 -4.18 4.87 6.81
N TYR A 451 -3.08 4.29 7.28
CA TYR A 451 -2.07 5.06 8.01
C TYR A 451 -1.11 5.87 7.13
N CYS A 452 -1.10 5.63 5.81
CA CYS A 452 -0.34 6.44 4.86
C CYS A 452 -0.91 7.87 4.72
N CYS A 453 -2.23 8.02 4.86
CA CYS A 453 -2.98 9.19 4.42
C CYS A 453 -3.00 10.30 5.47
N ILE A 454 -2.51 11.48 5.11
CA ILE A 454 -2.46 12.65 6.01
C ILE A 454 -3.84 13.09 6.51
N ASN A 455 -4.89 12.94 5.69
CA ASN A 455 -6.27 13.23 6.07
C ASN A 455 -6.77 12.28 7.19
N CYS A 456 -6.24 11.05 7.26
CA CYS A 456 -6.52 10.12 8.37
C CYS A 456 -5.71 10.49 9.63
N MET A 457 -4.44 10.87 9.49
CA MET A 457 -3.62 11.31 10.63
C MET A 457 -4.25 12.53 11.33
N HIS A 458 -4.75 13.50 10.55
CA HIS A 458 -5.40 14.71 11.06
C HIS A 458 -6.67 14.50 11.90
N VAL A 459 -7.35 13.35 11.80
CA VAL A 459 -8.59 13.09 12.57
C VAL A 459 -8.36 12.29 13.85
N LEU A 460 -7.16 11.73 14.05
CA LEU A 460 -6.83 11.00 15.30
C LEU A 460 -6.99 11.87 16.57
N PRO A 461 -6.62 13.18 16.58
CA PRO A 461 -6.91 14.06 17.72
C PRO A 461 -8.42 14.31 17.95
N ASP A 462 -9.23 14.24 16.88
CA ASP A 462 -10.69 14.39 16.97
C ASP A 462 -11.34 13.11 17.54
N LEU A 463 -10.81 11.93 17.21
CA LEU A 463 -11.24 10.65 17.79
C LEU A 463 -10.83 10.51 19.26
N ASP A 464 -9.59 10.85 19.61
CA ASP A 464 -9.09 10.91 20.99
C ASP A 464 -9.93 11.84 21.88
N PHE A 465 -10.36 12.99 21.34
CA PHE A 465 -11.31 13.87 22.03
C PHE A 465 -12.64 13.18 22.33
N LEU A 466 -13.20 12.45 21.37
CA LEU A 466 -14.47 11.72 21.54
C LEU A 466 -14.32 10.56 22.54
N GLU A 467 -13.24 9.78 22.46
CA GLU A 467 -12.90 8.74 23.43
C GLU A 467 -12.81 9.33 24.85
N LYS A 468 -12.06 10.42 25.04
CA LYS A 468 -11.90 11.09 26.34
C LYS A 468 -13.22 11.67 26.86
N LYS A 469 -14.06 12.27 26.01
CA LYS A 469 -15.36 12.84 26.39
C LYS A 469 -16.37 11.75 26.79
N TYR A 470 -16.40 10.63 26.06
CA TYR A 470 -17.41 9.58 26.21
C TYR A 470 -16.92 8.31 26.95
N LYS A 471 -15.71 8.32 27.54
CA LYS A 471 -15.12 7.18 28.26
C LYS A 471 -16.00 6.51 29.34
N ALA A 472 -16.92 7.28 29.94
CA ALA A 472 -17.87 6.80 30.95
C ALA A 472 -19.31 6.62 30.40
N LYS A 473 -19.43 6.42 29.09
CA LYS A 473 -20.69 6.21 28.36
C LYS A 473 -20.60 4.93 27.51
N PRO A 474 -21.73 4.38 27.06
CA PRO A 474 -21.79 3.17 26.24
C PRO A 474 -21.46 3.52 24.77
N PHE A 475 -20.23 3.96 24.56
CA PHE A 475 -19.67 4.43 23.30
C PHE A 475 -18.32 3.77 23.04
N THR A 476 -17.97 3.54 21.78
CA THR A 476 -16.61 3.13 21.40
C THR A 476 -16.26 3.60 19.99
N VAL A 477 -14.97 3.80 19.74
CA VAL A 477 -14.40 3.96 18.40
C VAL A 477 -13.85 2.61 17.95
N ILE A 478 -13.94 2.28 16.67
CA ILE A 478 -13.22 1.16 16.06
C ILE A 478 -12.56 1.65 14.77
N GLY A 479 -11.24 1.59 14.71
CA GLY A 479 -10.48 1.87 13.50
C GLY A 479 -10.57 0.68 12.54
N VAL A 480 -11.39 0.80 11.50
CA VAL A 480 -11.51 -0.18 10.41
C VAL A 480 -10.41 0.13 9.39
N HIS A 481 -9.21 -0.40 9.65
CA HIS A 481 -8.04 -0.13 8.84
C HIS A 481 -8.21 -0.75 7.45
N SER A 482 -8.44 0.11 6.46
CA SER A 482 -8.82 -0.23 5.09
C SER A 482 -7.69 0.20 4.16
N ALA A 483 -6.70 -0.68 3.99
CA ALA A 483 -5.40 -0.37 3.37
C ALA A 483 -5.48 0.28 1.97
N LYS A 484 -4.70 1.34 1.73
CA LYS A 484 -4.45 1.86 0.36
C LYS A 484 -3.33 1.09 -0.32
N PHE A 485 -2.19 0.93 0.35
CA PHE A 485 -0.99 0.31 -0.19
C PHE A 485 -0.92 -1.19 0.13
N ASP A 486 0.03 -1.93 -0.47
CA ASP A 486 0.15 -3.37 -0.24
C ASP A 486 0.86 -3.69 1.10
N ASN A 487 1.83 -2.86 1.52
CA ASN A 487 2.44 -2.91 2.85
C ASN A 487 1.40 -2.71 3.98
N GLU A 488 0.46 -1.79 3.78
CA GLU A 488 -0.57 -1.45 4.76
C GLU A 488 -1.55 -2.60 5.10
N LYS A 489 -1.45 -3.74 4.41
CA LYS A 489 -2.23 -4.97 4.70
C LYS A 489 -1.55 -5.86 5.75
N ASP A 490 -0.26 -5.66 6.01
CA ASP A 490 0.51 -6.44 6.97
C ASP A 490 0.21 -5.99 8.42
N LEU A 491 -0.04 -6.94 9.30
CA LEU A 491 -0.44 -6.67 10.68
C LEU A 491 0.68 -6.00 11.52
N GLU A 492 1.95 -6.32 11.26
CA GLU A 492 3.07 -5.66 11.94
C GLU A 492 3.23 -4.23 11.45
N ALA A 493 2.96 -3.96 10.17
CA ALA A 493 2.98 -2.61 9.62
C ALA A 493 1.87 -1.74 10.27
N ILE A 494 0.63 -2.27 10.36
CA ILE A 494 -0.48 -1.61 11.07
C ILE A 494 -0.18 -1.47 12.57
N ARG A 495 0.43 -2.47 13.23
CA ARG A 495 0.85 -2.38 14.64
C ARG A 495 1.87 -1.26 14.85
N ASN A 496 2.89 -1.16 14.00
CA ASN A 496 3.84 -0.06 14.07
C ASN A 496 3.15 1.29 13.85
N ALA A 497 2.16 1.40 12.97
CA ALA A 497 1.34 2.60 12.85
C ALA A 497 0.51 2.90 14.12
N VAL A 498 -0.15 1.91 14.73
CA VAL A 498 -0.89 2.07 16.00
C VAL A 498 0.03 2.57 17.12
N LEU A 499 1.23 2.01 17.24
CA LEU A 499 2.27 2.45 18.17
C LEU A 499 2.79 3.86 17.85
N ARG A 500 3.01 4.18 16.57
CA ARG A 500 3.52 5.46 16.06
C ARG A 500 2.50 6.59 16.28
N TYR A 501 1.24 6.41 15.93
CA TYR A 501 0.21 7.45 16.15
C TYR A 501 -0.41 7.42 17.56
N GLY A 502 -0.12 6.40 18.37
CA GLY A 502 -0.54 6.31 19.77
C GLY A 502 -2.00 5.89 19.97
N ILE A 503 -2.57 5.21 18.97
CA ILE A 503 -3.99 4.84 18.90
C ILE A 503 -4.38 3.90 20.06
N THR A 504 -5.43 4.25 20.81
CA THR A 504 -5.91 3.49 21.99
C THR A 504 -7.24 2.77 21.81
N HIS A 505 -7.96 3.02 20.73
CA HIS A 505 -9.18 2.28 20.40
C HIS A 505 -8.89 0.93 19.71
N PRO A 506 -9.84 -0.04 19.76
CA PRO A 506 -9.82 -1.22 18.90
C PRO A 506 -9.53 -0.91 17.43
N VAL A 507 -8.60 -1.63 16.82
CA VAL A 507 -8.33 -1.57 15.37
C VAL A 507 -8.51 -2.95 14.77
N VAL A 508 -9.13 -3.03 13.59
CA VAL A 508 -9.32 -4.26 12.82
C VAL A 508 -8.68 -4.10 11.44
N ASN A 509 -7.97 -5.14 10.97
CA ASN A 509 -7.37 -5.17 9.64
C ASN A 509 -8.41 -5.58 8.58
N ASP A 510 -9.07 -4.60 7.96
CA ASP A 510 -9.89 -4.79 6.74
C ASP A 510 -9.04 -4.50 5.49
N GLY A 511 -7.83 -5.07 5.42
CA GLY A 511 -6.87 -4.85 4.32
C GLY A 511 -7.36 -5.30 2.93
N ASP A 512 -8.37 -6.18 2.88
CA ASP A 512 -9.10 -6.54 1.66
C ASP A 512 -10.27 -5.59 1.35
N MET A 513 -10.63 -4.68 2.27
CA MET A 513 -11.69 -3.67 2.17
C MET A 513 -13.11 -4.24 2.02
N TYR A 514 -13.42 -5.31 2.76
CA TYR A 514 -14.74 -5.93 2.79
C TYR A 514 -15.81 -4.99 3.34
N LEU A 515 -15.61 -4.45 4.55
CA LEU A 515 -16.60 -3.63 5.24
C LEU A 515 -16.70 -2.23 4.60
N TRP A 516 -15.58 -1.71 4.09
CA TRP A 516 -15.54 -0.52 3.23
C TRP A 516 -16.51 -0.65 2.04
N ARG A 517 -16.41 -1.76 1.28
CA ARG A 517 -17.30 -2.00 0.15
C ARG A 517 -18.75 -2.24 0.59
N GLU A 518 -18.97 -3.01 1.66
CA GLU A 518 -20.32 -3.32 2.16
C GLU A 518 -21.01 -2.18 2.92
N LEU A 519 -20.31 -1.13 3.35
CA LEU A 519 -20.96 0.11 3.81
C LEU A 519 -21.08 1.17 2.72
N GLY A 520 -20.43 0.99 1.57
CA GLY A 520 -20.46 1.97 0.48
C GLY A 520 -19.54 3.16 0.71
N VAL A 521 -18.39 2.93 1.34
CA VAL A 521 -17.34 3.92 1.56
C VAL A 521 -16.58 4.20 0.26
N ASN A 522 -16.08 5.42 0.11
CA ASN A 522 -15.39 5.91 -1.09
C ASN A 522 -14.31 6.98 -0.82
N SER A 523 -13.95 7.26 0.44
CA SER A 523 -13.02 8.30 0.83
C SER A 523 -12.32 7.95 2.14
N TRP A 524 -11.06 8.35 2.28
CA TRP A 524 -10.30 8.27 3.53
C TRP A 524 -10.16 9.68 4.15
N PRO A 525 -10.39 9.87 5.45
CA PRO A 525 -11.15 8.97 6.33
C PRO A 525 -12.64 8.94 5.94
N THR A 526 -13.39 7.96 6.43
CA THR A 526 -14.86 8.02 6.48
C THR A 526 -15.37 7.45 7.81
N PHE A 527 -16.24 8.20 8.46
CA PHE A 527 -16.90 7.82 9.70
C PHE A 527 -18.25 7.17 9.44
N ALA A 528 -18.54 6.05 10.09
CA ALA A 528 -19.87 5.43 10.09
C ALA A 528 -20.35 5.22 11.53
N ILE A 529 -21.46 5.88 11.89
CA ILE A 529 -22.02 5.84 13.25
C ILE A 529 -23.09 4.76 13.30
N VAL A 530 -22.97 3.83 14.25
CA VAL A 530 -23.83 2.65 14.41
C VAL A 530 -24.56 2.71 15.75
N GLY A 531 -25.86 2.40 15.75
CA GLY A 531 -26.67 2.31 16.96
C GLY A 531 -26.48 0.99 17.71
N PRO A 532 -26.95 0.90 18.98
CA PRO A 532 -26.81 -0.27 19.85
C PRO A 532 -27.53 -1.54 19.38
N ASN A 533 -28.29 -1.44 18.29
CA ASN A 533 -29.01 -2.50 17.61
C ASN A 533 -28.33 -2.95 16.29
N GLY A 534 -27.11 -2.46 16.02
CA GLY A 534 -26.33 -2.76 14.81
C GLY A 534 -26.80 -2.03 13.55
N LYS A 535 -27.66 -1.01 13.66
CA LYS A 535 -28.12 -0.21 12.51
C LYS A 535 -27.18 0.97 12.24
N LEU A 536 -26.88 1.21 10.97
CA LEU A 536 -26.18 2.41 10.51
C LEU A 536 -27.08 3.64 10.68
N LEU A 537 -26.59 4.66 11.39
CA LEU A 537 -27.33 5.90 11.65
C LEU A 537 -26.94 7.01 10.66
N ALA A 538 -25.65 7.13 10.34
CA ALA A 538 -25.13 8.11 9.38
C ALA A 538 -23.73 7.72 8.88
N GLN A 539 -23.31 8.32 7.77
CA GLN A 539 -21.91 8.35 7.33
C GLN A 539 -21.44 9.79 7.10
N ILE A 540 -20.17 10.08 7.42
CA ILE A 540 -19.51 11.37 7.19
C ILE A 540 -18.13 11.10 6.58
N ALA A 541 -17.83 11.66 5.41
CA ALA A 541 -16.57 11.43 4.70
C ALA A 541 -15.66 12.66 4.79
N GLY A 542 -14.35 12.43 4.94
CA GLY A 542 -13.33 13.48 5.04
C GLY A 542 -13.09 14.01 6.45
N GLU A 543 -12.11 14.90 6.57
CA GLU A 543 -11.62 15.46 7.83
C GLU A 543 -12.40 16.71 8.32
N GLY A 544 -12.11 17.17 9.55
CA GLY A 544 -12.64 18.42 10.10
C GLY A 544 -14.03 18.34 10.76
N HIS A 545 -14.67 17.18 10.75
CA HIS A 545 -16.06 16.98 11.19
C HIS A 545 -16.26 16.77 12.71
N ARG A 546 -15.28 17.07 13.58
CA ARG A 546 -15.37 16.83 15.05
C ARG A 546 -16.68 17.26 15.68
N LYS A 547 -17.21 18.44 15.33
CA LYS A 547 -18.44 18.99 15.91
C LYS A 547 -19.67 18.15 15.55
N ASP A 548 -19.80 17.73 14.30
CA ASP A 548 -20.94 16.91 13.86
C ASP A 548 -20.85 15.49 14.44
N LEU A 549 -19.64 14.90 14.46
CA LEU A 549 -19.39 13.63 15.17
C LEU A 549 -19.78 13.73 16.64
N ASP A 550 -19.31 14.77 17.34
CA ASP A 550 -19.58 14.98 18.76
C ASP A 550 -21.07 15.10 19.07
N TYR A 551 -21.78 15.93 18.30
CA TYR A 551 -23.21 16.18 18.52
C TYR A 551 -24.09 14.99 18.10
N LEU A 552 -23.69 14.23 17.07
CA LEU A 552 -24.44 13.07 16.59
C LEU A 552 -24.24 11.84 17.49
N VAL A 553 -23.03 11.66 18.06
CA VAL A 553 -22.80 10.70 19.16
C VAL A 553 -23.60 11.09 20.40
N GLU A 554 -23.63 12.38 20.79
CA GLU A 554 -24.44 12.82 21.94
C GLU A 554 -25.93 12.57 21.73
N ALA A 555 -26.43 12.88 20.52
CA ALA A 555 -27.83 12.64 20.14
C ALA A 555 -28.20 11.15 20.15
N ALA A 556 -27.33 10.28 19.63
CA ALA A 556 -27.54 8.83 19.68
C ALA A 556 -27.58 8.32 21.14
N LEU A 557 -26.63 8.74 21.98
CA LEU A 557 -26.61 8.38 23.39
C LEU A 557 -27.88 8.86 24.12
N ILE A 558 -28.34 10.09 23.89
CA ILE A 558 -29.59 10.62 24.47
C ILE A 558 -30.81 9.80 24.02
N PHE A 559 -30.93 9.51 22.72
CA PHE A 559 -32.07 8.79 22.16
C PHE A 559 -32.14 7.35 22.68
N TYR A 560 -31.04 6.60 22.65
CA TYR A 560 -31.05 5.19 23.04
C TYR A 560 -31.09 4.96 24.57
N ASP A 561 -30.65 5.94 25.38
CA ASP A 561 -30.85 5.93 26.84
C ASP A 561 -32.33 6.02 27.20
N GLN A 562 -33.07 6.94 26.55
CA GLN A 562 -34.53 7.03 26.69
C GLN A 562 -35.27 5.76 26.25
N LYS A 563 -34.71 5.00 25.30
CA LYS A 563 -35.23 3.67 24.89
C LYS A 563 -34.76 2.52 25.79
N LYS A 564 -33.84 2.75 26.73
CA LYS A 564 -33.18 1.73 27.57
C LYS A 564 -32.48 0.63 26.75
N LEU A 565 -31.90 1.01 25.61
CA LEU A 565 -31.20 0.11 24.68
C LEU A 565 -29.68 0.14 24.84
N LEU A 566 -29.15 0.68 25.94
CA LEU A 566 -27.72 0.89 26.14
C LEU A 566 -27.14 0.00 27.26
N ASP A 567 -25.92 -0.51 27.04
CA ASP A 567 -25.14 -1.31 27.99
C ASP A 567 -23.76 -0.68 28.26
N ASN A 568 -23.54 -0.31 29.52
CA ASN A 568 -22.31 0.30 30.02
C ASN A 568 -21.17 -0.70 30.33
N LYS A 569 -21.36 -2.01 30.12
CA LYS A 569 -20.28 -3.01 30.23
C LYS A 569 -19.08 -2.60 29.36
N PRO A 570 -17.86 -2.45 29.92
CA PRO A 570 -16.71 -2.04 29.13
C PRO A 570 -16.26 -3.13 28.15
N ILE A 571 -15.66 -2.71 27.03
CA ILE A 571 -14.97 -3.60 26.11
C ILE A 571 -13.59 -3.93 26.70
N PRO A 572 -13.15 -5.20 26.74
CA PRO A 572 -11.78 -5.55 27.13
C PRO A 572 -10.77 -5.01 26.12
N LEU A 573 -9.78 -4.26 26.61
CA LEU A 573 -8.67 -3.74 25.80
C LEU A 573 -7.36 -4.39 26.25
N ASN A 574 -6.46 -4.61 25.30
CA ASN A 574 -5.09 -5.06 25.51
C ASN A 574 -4.22 -4.25 24.54
N LEU A 575 -3.67 -3.12 24.98
CA LEU A 575 -3.10 -2.12 24.06
C LEU A 575 -1.72 -2.54 23.57
N GLU A 576 -1.45 -2.37 22.27
CA GLU A 576 -0.16 -2.76 21.66
C GLU A 576 1.03 -2.07 22.36
N LYS A 577 0.84 -0.79 22.72
CA LYS A 577 1.86 0.06 23.38
C LYS A 577 2.28 -0.42 24.77
N ASP A 578 1.42 -1.19 25.44
CA ASP A 578 1.68 -1.73 26.78
C ASP A 578 2.41 -3.08 26.70
N ASN A 579 2.53 -3.65 25.49
CA ASN A 579 3.17 -4.94 25.19
C ASN A 579 4.51 -4.82 24.42
N ASP A 580 4.77 -3.69 23.75
CA ASP A 580 6.02 -3.47 23.00
C ASP A 580 7.11 -2.78 23.86
N PRO A 581 8.26 -3.44 24.14
CA PRO A 581 9.31 -2.88 25.00
C PRO A 581 10.00 -1.63 24.40
N ARG A 582 10.00 -1.47 23.07
CA ARG A 582 10.59 -0.31 22.38
C ARG A 582 9.92 1.00 22.82
N MET A 583 8.66 0.92 23.26
CA MET A 583 7.90 2.07 23.74
C MET A 583 8.44 2.66 25.05
N LEU A 584 9.25 1.91 25.80
CA LEU A 584 9.77 2.26 27.12
C LEU A 584 11.31 2.38 27.19
N THR A 585 12.05 1.51 26.49
CA THR A 585 13.51 1.36 26.71
C THR A 585 14.39 1.71 25.51
N SER A 586 13.81 2.01 24.35
CA SER A 586 14.58 2.30 23.14
C SER A 586 15.23 3.70 23.19
N PRO A 587 16.51 3.88 22.79
CA PRO A 587 17.15 5.20 22.73
C PRO A 587 16.47 6.17 21.75
N LEU A 588 15.97 5.65 20.62
CA LEU A 588 15.15 6.38 19.65
C LEU A 588 13.77 5.72 19.51
N LYS A 589 12.78 6.44 19.01
CA LYS A 589 11.41 5.96 18.84
C LYS A 589 10.83 6.56 17.56
N PHE A 590 10.62 5.71 16.56
CA PHE A 590 10.20 6.09 15.21
C PHE A 590 10.94 7.33 14.65
N PRO A 591 12.30 7.29 14.54
CA PRO A 591 13.06 8.42 14.02
C PRO A 591 12.70 8.69 12.56
N GLY A 592 12.35 9.93 12.24
CA GLY A 592 11.83 10.32 10.93
C GLY A 592 12.92 10.73 9.94
N LYS A 593 13.64 11.81 10.24
CA LYS A 593 14.57 12.46 9.31
C LYS A 593 15.93 12.74 9.94
N LEU A 594 16.87 13.09 9.07
CA LEU A 594 18.28 13.29 9.40
C LEU A 594 18.77 14.59 8.76
N ALA A 595 19.70 15.26 9.42
CA ALA A 595 20.56 16.28 8.83
C ALA A 595 22.00 16.09 9.31
N ILE A 596 22.96 16.75 8.66
CA ILE A 596 24.37 16.56 8.93
C ILE A 596 25.17 17.87 8.94
N ASP A 597 26.12 17.96 9.86
CA ASP A 597 27.18 18.95 9.87
C ASP A 597 28.53 18.22 9.81
N ILE A 598 29.00 18.03 8.58
CA ILE A 598 30.28 17.33 8.32
C ILE A 598 31.46 18.09 8.97
N LEU A 599 31.45 19.43 8.91
CA LEU A 599 32.59 20.25 9.34
C LEU A 599 32.87 20.18 10.85
N ASN A 600 31.82 19.94 11.65
CA ASN A 600 31.94 19.78 13.11
C ASN A 600 31.64 18.34 13.57
N ASN A 601 31.64 17.36 12.65
CA ASN A 601 31.37 15.95 12.93
C ASN A 601 30.05 15.71 13.70
N ARG A 602 28.90 16.21 13.19
CA ARG A 602 27.58 16.03 13.83
C ARG A 602 26.53 15.42 12.90
N LEU A 603 25.77 14.48 13.45
CA LEU A 603 24.51 13.94 12.92
C LEU A 603 23.35 14.45 13.77
N PHE A 604 22.37 15.08 13.12
CA PHE A 604 21.10 15.48 13.74
C PHE A 604 20.01 14.46 13.38
N VAL A 605 19.25 14.00 14.36
CA VAL A 605 18.17 13.02 14.22
C VAL A 605 16.88 13.59 14.78
N SER A 606 15.79 13.57 14.02
CA SER A 606 14.46 13.83 14.58
C SER A 606 13.91 12.54 15.19
N ASP A 607 13.96 12.48 16.52
CA ASP A 607 13.50 11.36 17.34
C ASP A 607 11.99 11.51 17.58
N SER A 608 11.23 11.32 16.49
CA SER A 608 9.89 11.90 16.33
C SER A 608 8.93 11.53 17.46
N ASN A 609 8.83 10.24 17.83
CA ASN A 609 7.94 9.79 18.90
C ASN A 609 8.51 9.95 20.32
N HIS A 610 9.67 10.59 20.44
CA HIS A 610 10.19 11.18 21.67
C HIS A 610 10.11 12.72 21.66
N ASN A 611 9.49 13.34 20.65
CA ASN A 611 9.25 14.79 20.56
C ASN A 611 10.50 15.65 20.77
N ARG A 612 11.65 15.18 20.28
CA ARG A 612 12.95 15.84 20.46
C ARG A 612 13.83 15.73 19.22
N ILE A 613 14.86 16.56 19.16
CA ILE A 613 16.01 16.38 18.26
C ILE A 613 17.17 15.83 19.06
N VAL A 614 17.78 14.75 18.58
CA VAL A 614 19.00 14.15 19.15
C VAL A 614 20.18 14.53 18.26
N VAL A 615 21.30 14.91 18.88
CA VAL A 615 22.56 15.22 18.20
C VAL A 615 23.65 14.27 18.66
N THR A 616 24.28 13.63 17.70
CA THR A 616 25.37 12.66 17.86
C THR A 616 26.54 13.06 16.97
N ASP A 617 27.72 12.47 17.15
CA ASP A 617 28.75 12.49 16.10
C ASP A 617 28.48 11.44 15.01
N LEU A 618 29.30 11.42 13.95
CA LEU A 618 29.11 10.49 12.83
C LEU A 618 29.47 9.02 13.16
N ASP A 619 30.02 8.76 14.35
CA ASP A 619 30.28 7.42 14.91
C ASP A 619 29.25 7.02 16.00
N GLY A 620 28.21 7.85 16.19
CA GLY A 620 27.05 7.60 17.04
C GLY A 620 27.20 8.05 18.51
N ASN A 621 28.28 8.74 18.89
CA ASN A 621 28.44 9.21 20.27
C ASN A 621 27.54 10.42 20.54
N PHE A 622 26.81 10.44 21.66
CA PHE A 622 25.91 11.52 22.04
C PHE A 622 26.65 12.85 22.30
N ILE A 623 26.10 13.95 21.76
CA ILE A 623 26.60 15.32 21.95
C ILE A 623 25.60 16.14 22.78
N VAL A 624 24.36 16.28 22.31
CA VAL A 624 23.31 17.10 22.93
C VAL A 624 21.91 16.67 22.46
N GLN A 625 20.87 17.05 23.18
CA GLN A 625 19.48 16.91 22.76
C GLN A 625 18.73 18.24 22.89
N ILE A 626 17.65 18.40 22.14
CA ILE A 626 16.79 19.58 22.16
C ILE A 626 15.35 19.08 22.28
N GLY A 627 14.64 19.49 23.33
CA GLY A 627 13.35 18.90 23.72
C GLY A 627 13.48 17.88 24.85
N SER A 628 14.36 18.10 25.83
CA SER A 628 14.76 17.14 26.87
C SER A 628 13.64 16.45 27.67
N THR A 629 12.42 16.97 27.62
CA THR A 629 11.27 16.47 28.37
C THR A 629 10.48 15.38 27.66
N GLY A 630 10.55 15.33 26.33
CA GLY A 630 9.75 14.45 25.46
C GLY A 630 8.23 14.70 25.45
N GLU A 631 7.74 15.74 26.14
CA GLU A 631 6.33 16.14 26.15
C GLU A 631 5.92 16.78 24.81
N GLU A 632 4.70 16.50 24.33
CA GLU A 632 4.15 17.06 23.08
C GLU A 632 3.76 18.54 23.25
N GLY A 633 4.15 19.41 22.31
CA GLY A 633 3.63 20.78 22.20
C GLY A 633 4.58 21.78 21.52
N LEU A 634 4.16 23.04 21.37
CA LEU A 634 4.89 24.11 20.65
C LEU A 634 5.50 25.15 21.62
N HIS A 635 6.37 24.73 22.56
CA HIS A 635 7.07 25.67 23.43
C HIS A 635 8.43 26.06 22.82
N ASP A 636 8.67 27.36 22.71
CA ASP A 636 9.96 27.97 22.36
C ASP A 636 10.76 28.28 23.65
N GLY A 637 12.09 28.31 23.60
CA GLY A 637 12.91 28.52 24.80
C GLY A 637 14.34 28.01 24.68
N SER A 638 14.90 27.56 25.81
CA SER A 638 16.17 26.83 25.87
C SER A 638 16.03 25.42 25.27
N PHE A 639 17.14 24.71 25.07
CA PHE A 639 17.10 23.31 24.64
C PHE A 639 16.37 22.36 25.61
N ASP A 640 16.31 22.68 26.91
CA ASP A 640 15.58 21.91 27.92
C ASP A 640 14.10 22.31 28.07
N ASP A 641 13.79 23.60 27.86
CA ASP A 641 12.43 24.13 27.98
C ASP A 641 11.60 23.95 26.70
N ALA A 642 12.23 23.87 25.54
CA ALA A 642 11.55 23.69 24.28
C ALA A 642 10.79 22.35 24.20
N THR A 643 9.71 22.32 23.42
CA THR A 643 9.00 21.09 23.07
C THR A 643 8.71 21.05 21.57
N PHE A 644 8.48 19.86 21.04
CA PHE A 644 8.05 19.60 19.66
C PHE A 644 6.82 18.68 19.67
N ASN A 645 6.25 18.37 18.52
CA ASN A 645 5.20 17.36 18.39
C ASN A 645 5.42 16.56 17.09
N ARG A 646 6.03 15.38 17.24
CA ARG A 646 6.48 14.49 16.16
C ARG A 646 7.26 15.20 15.03
N PRO A 647 8.39 15.87 15.34
CA PRO A 647 9.20 16.53 14.33
C PRO A 647 9.69 15.54 13.27
N GLN A 648 9.67 15.98 12.01
CA GLN A 648 10.14 15.24 10.84
C GLN A 648 11.36 15.95 10.25
N GLY A 649 11.23 16.61 9.09
CA GLY A 649 12.31 17.22 8.30
C GLY A 649 13.33 18.06 9.05
N LEU A 650 14.59 17.96 8.64
CA LEU A 650 15.73 18.69 9.20
C LEU A 650 16.61 19.29 8.10
N ALA A 651 16.92 20.59 8.19
CA ALA A 651 17.83 21.26 7.24
C ALA A 651 18.85 22.14 7.98
N TYR A 652 20.15 21.84 7.81
CA TYR A 652 21.23 22.53 8.53
C TYR A 652 21.83 23.71 7.76
N ASN A 653 22.03 24.82 8.46
CA ASN A 653 22.61 26.06 7.96
C ASN A 653 24.00 26.28 8.58
N ALA A 654 25.03 25.70 7.95
CA ALA A 654 26.41 25.75 8.40
C ALA A 654 27.00 27.18 8.54
N LYS A 655 26.45 28.17 7.81
CA LYS A 655 26.89 29.57 7.85
C LYS A 655 26.49 30.28 9.15
N LYS A 656 25.36 29.88 9.75
CA LYS A 656 24.81 30.48 10.98
C LYS A 656 24.77 29.52 12.18
N ASN A 657 25.12 28.24 11.98
CA ASN A 657 25.01 27.16 12.97
C ASN A 657 23.56 26.99 13.47
N LEU A 658 22.60 26.98 12.54
CA LEU A 658 21.17 26.85 12.79
C LEU A 658 20.62 25.56 12.14
N LEU A 659 19.60 24.96 12.74
CA LEU A 659 18.89 23.81 12.18
C LEU A 659 17.40 24.13 12.05
N TYR A 660 16.87 24.06 10.83
CA TYR A 660 15.44 24.20 10.55
C TYR A 660 14.74 22.86 10.74
N VAL A 661 13.57 22.87 11.38
CA VAL A 661 12.81 21.68 11.74
C VAL A 661 11.36 21.79 11.26
N ALA A 662 10.91 20.79 10.51
CA ALA A 662 9.49 20.58 10.23
C ALA A 662 8.85 19.90 11.45
N ASP A 663 8.01 20.62 12.18
CA ASP A 663 7.42 20.20 13.44
C ASP A 663 5.95 19.84 13.21
N THR A 664 5.74 18.61 12.75
CA THR A 664 4.64 18.22 11.85
C THR A 664 3.26 18.29 12.52
N GLU A 665 3.09 17.72 13.72
CA GLU A 665 1.82 17.74 14.45
C GLU A 665 1.63 18.99 15.33
N ASN A 666 2.65 19.87 15.38
CA ASN A 666 2.46 21.28 15.77
C ASN A 666 2.08 22.16 14.57
N HIS A 667 2.10 21.59 13.35
CA HIS A 667 1.95 22.27 12.07
C HIS A 667 2.84 23.55 11.98
N ALA A 668 4.11 23.40 12.32
CA ALA A 668 5.04 24.53 12.51
C ALA A 668 6.39 24.32 11.81
N LEU A 669 7.06 25.44 11.50
CA LEU A 669 8.46 25.49 11.11
C LEU A 669 9.24 26.10 12.28
N ARG A 670 10.23 25.36 12.80
CA ARG A 670 11.07 25.80 13.94
C ARG A 670 12.50 26.05 13.47
N GLU A 671 13.22 26.85 14.24
CA GLU A 671 14.66 27.06 14.13
C GLU A 671 15.32 26.72 15.47
N ILE A 672 16.39 25.92 15.42
CA ILE A 672 17.25 25.60 16.56
C ILE A 672 18.59 26.32 16.36
N ASP A 673 18.93 27.21 17.28
CA ASP A 673 20.15 28.00 17.29
C ASP A 673 21.18 27.37 18.24
N PHE A 674 22.28 26.84 17.68
CA PHE A 674 23.39 26.22 18.42
C PHE A 674 24.50 27.21 18.83
N VAL A 675 24.31 28.52 18.60
CA VAL A 675 25.17 29.60 19.14
C VAL A 675 24.54 30.21 20.38
N ASN A 676 23.21 30.33 20.42
CA ASN A 676 22.45 30.90 21.53
C ASN A 676 21.68 29.86 22.38
N GLU A 677 21.79 28.57 22.06
CA GLU A 677 21.15 27.41 22.71
C GLU A 677 19.63 27.53 22.86
N LYS A 678 18.97 27.92 21.76
CA LYS A 678 17.53 28.25 21.74
C LYS A 678 16.75 27.60 20.62
N VAL A 679 15.44 27.48 20.82
CA VAL A 679 14.45 27.10 19.81
C VAL A 679 13.45 28.25 19.64
N GLN A 680 13.12 28.61 18.40
CA GLN A 680 12.08 29.57 18.07
C GLN A 680 11.18 29.11 16.91
N THR A 681 9.92 29.56 16.89
CA THR A 681 8.94 29.24 15.85
C THR A 681 8.95 30.30 14.73
N LEU A 682 9.33 29.89 13.52
CA LEU A 682 9.40 30.75 12.32
C LEU A 682 8.05 30.91 11.61
N ALA A 683 7.20 29.88 11.65
CA ALA A 683 5.84 29.87 11.11
C ALA A 683 5.01 28.74 11.76
N GLY A 684 3.67 28.86 11.73
CA GLY A 684 2.76 27.96 12.44
C GLY A 684 2.52 28.35 13.89
N ASN A 685 1.48 27.77 14.52
CA ASN A 685 1.07 28.10 15.89
C ASN A 685 0.41 26.96 16.69
N GLY A 686 0.53 25.70 16.26
CA GLY A 686 -0.14 24.56 16.88
C GLY A 686 -1.54 24.26 16.32
N THR A 687 -2.03 25.07 15.38
CA THR A 687 -3.34 24.89 14.73
C THR A 687 -3.17 24.53 13.24
N LYS A 688 -3.86 23.50 12.77
CA LYS A 688 -3.84 23.10 11.36
C LYS A 688 -4.40 24.19 10.46
N GLY A 689 -3.63 24.58 9.44
CA GLY A 689 -3.98 25.61 8.46
C GLY A 689 -4.85 25.09 7.31
N SER A 690 -5.74 25.96 6.82
CA SER A 690 -6.56 25.76 5.60
C SER A 690 -6.26 26.81 4.51
N ASP A 691 -5.17 27.56 4.67
CA ASP A 691 -4.69 28.57 3.72
C ASP A 691 -3.72 27.96 2.71
N TYR A 692 -4.11 27.92 1.43
CA TYR A 692 -3.34 27.34 0.32
C TYR A 692 -2.43 28.35 -0.41
N THR A 693 -2.33 29.60 0.07
CA THR A 693 -1.57 30.69 -0.57
C THR A 693 -0.47 31.21 0.33
N GLY A 694 -0.78 31.52 1.58
CA GLY A 694 0.13 32.14 2.53
C GLY A 694 0.55 33.57 2.19
N GLY A 695 1.65 34.01 2.80
CA GLY A 695 2.14 35.39 2.78
C GLY A 695 2.27 36.01 4.17
N GLY A 696 1.82 35.32 5.22
CA GLY A 696 1.97 35.71 6.62
C GLY A 696 3.37 35.46 7.17
N LYS A 697 3.54 35.74 8.47
CA LYS A 697 4.83 35.64 9.20
C LYS A 697 4.64 35.05 10.60
N GLY A 698 5.54 34.19 11.08
CA GLY A 698 5.44 33.62 12.43
C GLY A 698 4.10 32.93 12.67
N ALA A 699 3.59 33.04 13.90
CA ALA A 699 2.31 32.48 14.33
C ALA A 699 1.05 33.03 13.62
N SER A 700 1.19 34.01 12.72
CA SER A 700 0.10 34.48 11.84
C SER A 700 -0.05 33.67 10.56
N GLN A 701 1.01 33.00 10.09
CA GLN A 701 0.89 32.01 9.03
C GLN A 701 0.60 30.65 9.65
N LEU A 702 -0.56 30.08 9.33
CA LEU A 702 -0.84 28.67 9.62
C LEU A 702 -0.19 27.81 8.53
N LEU A 703 0.38 26.67 8.92
CA LEU A 703 0.87 25.62 8.02
C LEU A 703 -0.02 24.37 8.19
N ASN A 704 0.16 23.36 7.35
CA ASN A 704 -0.60 22.11 7.45
C ASN A 704 0.31 20.91 7.23
N SER A 705 0.76 20.35 8.35
CA SER A 705 1.64 19.17 8.41
C SER A 705 2.87 19.28 7.50
N PRO A 706 3.80 20.23 7.80
CA PRO A 706 5.10 20.29 7.15
C PRO A 706 5.87 19.00 7.48
N TRP A 707 6.41 18.32 6.47
CA TRP A 707 6.94 16.96 6.62
C TRP A 707 8.44 16.88 6.32
N ASP A 708 8.94 17.63 5.34
CA ASP A 708 10.37 17.72 5.08
C ASP A 708 10.82 19.14 4.72
N VAL A 709 12.10 19.44 4.91
CA VAL A 709 12.67 20.77 4.64
C VAL A 709 14.05 20.68 4.01
N CYS A 710 14.36 21.63 3.13
CA CYS A 710 15.71 21.86 2.62
C CYS A 710 16.04 23.37 2.58
N PHE A 711 17.30 23.72 2.79
CA PHE A 711 17.76 25.11 2.93
C PHE A 711 18.60 25.54 1.72
N ASP A 712 18.19 26.63 1.07
CA ASP A 712 18.94 27.34 0.03
C ASP A 712 19.85 28.41 0.70
N PRO A 713 21.19 28.20 0.69
CA PRO A 713 22.13 29.11 1.34
C PRO A 713 22.45 30.37 0.52
N VAL A 714 22.02 30.45 -0.74
CA VAL A 714 22.29 31.58 -1.64
C VAL A 714 21.18 32.62 -1.53
N ASN A 715 19.91 32.18 -1.57
CA ASN A 715 18.76 33.07 -1.39
C ASN A 715 18.33 33.22 0.09
N GLU A 716 18.92 32.45 1.00
CA GLU A 716 18.50 32.31 2.41
C GLU A 716 17.00 31.97 2.54
N LYS A 717 16.60 30.86 1.90
CA LYS A 717 15.23 30.32 1.94
C LYS A 717 15.21 28.91 2.52
N VAL A 718 14.14 28.57 3.23
CA VAL A 718 13.79 27.19 3.54
C VAL A 718 12.62 26.78 2.65
N TYR A 719 12.80 25.74 1.84
CA TYR A 719 11.69 25.10 1.14
C TYR A 719 11.10 24.00 2.01
N VAL A 720 9.77 23.89 2.03
CA VAL A 720 9.01 23.02 2.93
C VAL A 720 8.10 22.11 2.11
N ALA A 721 8.22 20.80 2.28
CA ALA A 721 7.28 19.81 1.76
C ALA A 721 6.04 19.80 2.67
N MET A 722 4.94 20.39 2.18
CA MET A 722 3.71 20.60 2.95
C MET A 722 2.71 19.47 2.67
N ALA A 723 2.89 18.35 3.38
CA ALA A 723 2.17 17.10 3.12
C ALA A 723 0.65 17.28 3.18
N GLY A 724 0.15 17.97 4.20
CA GLY A 724 -1.29 18.18 4.46
C GLY A 724 -2.00 19.22 3.58
N GLN A 725 -1.28 19.89 2.68
CA GLN A 725 -1.83 20.77 1.64
C GLN A 725 -1.42 20.36 0.23
N HIS A 726 -0.62 19.30 0.09
CA HIS A 726 -0.13 18.79 -1.19
C HIS A 726 0.59 19.87 -2.03
N GLN A 727 1.47 20.60 -1.35
CA GLN A 727 2.21 21.75 -1.89
C GLN A 727 3.68 21.74 -1.46
N ILE A 728 4.52 22.44 -2.20
CA ILE A 728 5.83 22.90 -1.73
C ILE A 728 5.71 24.39 -1.39
N TRP A 729 6.14 24.76 -0.19
CA TRP A 729 6.12 26.13 0.34
C TRP A 729 7.54 26.71 0.43
N GLU A 730 7.67 28.03 0.47
CA GLU A 730 8.92 28.72 0.80
C GLU A 730 8.75 29.61 2.04
N HIS A 731 9.75 29.57 2.93
CA HIS A 731 9.97 30.52 4.01
C HIS A 731 11.24 31.34 3.71
N SER A 732 11.11 32.66 3.74
CA SER A 732 12.21 33.61 3.50
C SER A 732 12.83 34.06 4.83
N ILE A 733 14.11 33.73 5.06
CA ILE A 733 14.81 34.11 6.31
C ILE A 733 15.08 35.63 6.37
N GLN A 734 15.04 36.33 5.24
CA GLN A 734 15.34 37.76 5.14
C GLN A 734 14.19 38.65 5.66
N ASP A 735 12.95 38.21 5.51
CA ASP A 735 11.75 38.97 5.89
C ASP A 735 10.71 38.17 6.70
N GLY A 736 10.90 36.88 6.90
CA GLY A 736 10.00 35.98 7.65
C GLY A 736 8.71 35.61 6.92
N VAL A 737 8.56 35.94 5.63
CA VAL A 737 7.36 35.57 4.85
C VAL A 737 7.35 34.08 4.56
N THR A 738 6.21 33.44 4.79
CA THR A 738 5.99 32.01 4.50
C THR A 738 4.77 31.85 3.61
N LYS A 739 4.91 31.18 2.45
CA LYS A 739 3.86 31.09 1.42
C LYS A 739 4.00 29.85 0.53
N ALA A 740 2.94 29.49 -0.20
CA ALA A 740 3.00 28.45 -1.21
C ALA A 740 3.96 28.85 -2.36
N PHE A 741 4.81 27.91 -2.78
CA PHE A 741 5.77 28.09 -3.88
C PHE A 741 5.38 27.28 -5.12
N SER A 742 4.92 26.03 -4.95
CA SER A 742 4.44 25.17 -6.02
C SER A 742 3.33 24.22 -5.54
N GLY A 743 2.41 23.87 -6.43
CA GLY A 743 1.23 23.07 -6.13
C GLY A 743 -0.02 23.92 -5.97
N ASN A 744 -1.11 23.51 -6.61
CA ASN A 744 -2.42 24.17 -6.58
C ASN A 744 -3.37 23.67 -5.48
N GLY A 745 -2.88 22.86 -4.52
CA GLY A 745 -3.65 22.35 -3.39
C GLY A 745 -4.49 21.09 -3.65
N TYR A 746 -4.63 20.64 -4.90
CA TYR A 746 -5.26 19.35 -5.19
C TYR A 746 -4.29 18.18 -5.00
N GLU A 747 -4.78 17.06 -4.45
CA GLU A 747 -4.03 15.80 -4.36
C GLU A 747 -3.99 15.08 -5.72
N ARG A 748 -2.93 15.29 -6.53
CA ARG A 748 -2.75 14.67 -7.87
C ARG A 748 -1.28 14.56 -8.28
N ASN A 749 -0.96 13.56 -9.11
CA ASN A 749 0.31 13.47 -9.86
C ASN A 749 0.36 14.43 -11.08
N LEU A 750 -0.12 15.67 -10.94
CA LEU A 750 -0.19 16.60 -12.07
C LEU A 750 1.14 17.35 -12.21
N ASN A 751 1.89 17.03 -13.27
CA ASN A 751 3.14 17.69 -13.62
C ASN A 751 2.88 18.81 -14.64
N GLY A 752 3.58 19.95 -14.52
CA GLY A 752 3.28 21.16 -15.29
C GLY A 752 4.37 22.23 -15.25
N SER A 753 4.33 23.17 -16.19
CA SER A 753 5.37 24.20 -16.41
C SER A 753 5.41 25.37 -15.41
N SER A 754 4.56 25.39 -14.40
CA SER A 754 4.50 26.45 -13.38
C SER A 754 3.97 25.92 -12.04
N SER A 755 4.12 26.74 -11.00
CA SER A 755 3.55 26.49 -9.67
C SER A 755 2.04 26.18 -9.68
N THR A 756 1.29 26.87 -10.54
CA THR A 756 -0.18 26.84 -10.62
C THR A 756 -0.77 25.69 -11.45
N ASN A 757 -0.01 25.14 -12.41
CA ASN A 757 -0.43 23.98 -13.20
C ASN A 757 0.24 22.67 -12.73
N THR A 758 0.96 22.73 -11.60
CA THR A 758 1.44 21.58 -10.83
C THR A 758 0.45 21.26 -9.70
N SER A 759 0.29 19.97 -9.40
CA SER A 759 -0.27 19.43 -8.16
C SER A 759 0.69 18.38 -7.60
N PHE A 760 0.68 18.17 -6.29
CA PHE A 760 1.40 17.07 -5.62
C PHE A 760 0.40 16.13 -4.94
N ALA A 761 0.88 15.03 -4.38
CA ALA A 761 0.08 14.11 -3.57
C ALA A 761 0.90 13.70 -2.35
N GLN A 762 0.71 14.45 -1.27
CA GLN A 762 1.44 14.32 0.00
C GLN A 762 2.97 14.29 -0.19
N PRO A 763 3.59 15.43 -0.56
CA PRO A 763 5.04 15.51 -0.65
C PRO A 763 5.66 15.39 0.75
N SER A 764 6.47 14.35 0.96
CA SER A 764 7.03 13.98 2.27
C SER A 764 8.56 13.92 2.30
N GLY A 765 9.24 14.20 1.18
CA GLY A 765 10.69 14.35 1.11
C GLY A 765 11.10 15.44 0.13
N ILE A 766 12.13 16.22 0.45
CA ILE A 766 12.66 17.28 -0.44
C ILE A 766 14.19 17.45 -0.33
N SER A 767 14.87 17.57 -1.48
CA SER A 767 16.33 17.75 -1.53
C SER A 767 16.73 18.63 -2.73
N LEU A 768 17.67 19.57 -2.54
CA LEU A 768 18.11 20.50 -3.59
C LEU A 768 19.13 19.87 -4.53
N SER A 769 19.15 20.26 -5.80
CA SER A 769 20.26 19.96 -6.71
C SER A 769 21.52 20.74 -6.32
N PRO A 770 22.74 20.23 -6.57
CA PRO A 770 23.99 20.91 -6.22
C PRO A 770 24.20 22.29 -6.89
N ASP A 771 23.49 22.58 -7.98
CA ASP A 771 23.48 23.86 -8.69
C ASP A 771 22.36 24.82 -8.24
N LEU A 772 21.49 24.39 -7.31
CA LEU A 772 20.33 25.10 -6.78
C LEU A 772 19.29 25.51 -7.85
N MET A 773 19.25 24.82 -8.99
CA MET A 773 18.26 25.06 -10.06
C MET A 773 16.98 24.22 -9.89
N GLU A 774 17.09 23.03 -9.30
CA GLU A 774 15.97 22.12 -9.05
C GLU A 774 15.88 21.69 -7.58
N ALA A 775 14.68 21.30 -7.15
CA ALA A 775 14.46 20.47 -5.97
C ALA A 775 13.86 19.12 -6.40
N TYR A 776 14.34 18.03 -5.83
CA TYR A 776 13.77 16.70 -5.99
C TYR A 776 12.81 16.41 -4.85
N VAL A 777 11.61 15.94 -5.19
CA VAL A 777 10.49 15.73 -4.27
C VAL A 777 10.11 14.26 -4.28
N ALA A 778 9.99 13.68 -3.09
CA ALA A 778 9.31 12.40 -2.87
C ALA A 778 7.81 12.68 -2.67
N ASP A 779 7.01 12.28 -3.65
CA ASP A 779 5.59 12.55 -3.75
C ASP A 779 4.83 11.27 -3.39
N SER A 780 4.51 11.11 -2.11
CA SER A 780 4.35 9.80 -1.48
C SER A 780 3.03 9.11 -1.84
N GLU A 781 1.91 9.85 -1.82
CA GLU A 781 0.59 9.31 -2.16
C GLU A 781 0.41 9.08 -3.67
N SER A 782 1.22 9.74 -4.52
CA SER A 782 1.36 9.38 -5.95
C SER A 782 2.39 8.28 -6.22
N SER A 783 3.21 7.94 -5.22
CA SER A 783 4.35 7.02 -5.32
C SER A 783 5.29 7.37 -6.50
N SER A 784 5.75 8.62 -6.52
CA SER A 784 6.64 9.13 -7.55
C SER A 784 7.79 10.00 -7.01
N ILE A 785 8.85 10.11 -7.80
CA ILE A 785 9.93 11.09 -7.61
C ILE A 785 9.84 12.12 -8.73
N ARG A 786 9.90 13.40 -8.36
CA ARG A 786 9.63 14.53 -9.25
C ARG A 786 10.73 15.58 -9.09
N ALA A 787 11.07 16.27 -10.17
CA ALA A 787 11.92 17.45 -10.13
C ALA A 787 11.07 18.71 -10.23
N LEU A 788 11.36 19.70 -9.40
CA LEU A 788 10.71 20.99 -9.28
C LEU A 788 11.72 22.07 -9.68
N ASP A 789 11.43 22.81 -10.76
CA ASP A 789 12.23 23.94 -11.22
C ASP A 789 12.05 25.14 -10.27
N LEU A 790 13.14 25.59 -9.64
CA LEU A 790 13.11 26.60 -8.58
C LEU A 790 12.93 28.05 -9.10
N LYS A 791 12.84 28.23 -10.41
CA LYS A 791 12.65 29.53 -11.08
C LYS A 791 11.19 29.76 -11.50
N THR A 792 10.47 28.70 -11.84
CA THR A 792 9.09 28.70 -12.37
C THR A 792 8.08 28.09 -11.41
N GLY A 793 8.55 27.29 -10.45
CA GLY A 793 7.71 26.42 -9.62
C GLY A 793 7.09 25.25 -10.40
N GLY A 794 7.47 25.03 -11.67
CA GLY A 794 6.99 23.91 -12.48
C GLY A 794 7.60 22.58 -12.06
N SER A 795 6.89 21.48 -12.29
CA SER A 795 7.34 20.13 -11.94
C SER A 795 7.34 19.16 -13.13
N ARG A 796 8.27 18.21 -13.11
CA ARG A 796 8.45 17.15 -14.11
C ARG A 796 8.68 15.79 -13.44
N LEU A 797 8.07 14.74 -13.98
CA LEU A 797 8.21 13.38 -13.46
C LEU A 797 9.62 12.83 -13.73
N LEU A 798 10.28 12.30 -12.70
CA LEU A 798 11.53 11.55 -12.82
C LEU A 798 11.27 10.04 -12.82
N ALA A 799 10.52 9.52 -11.85
CA ALA A 799 10.23 8.08 -11.72
C ALA A 799 8.89 7.83 -11.00
N GLY A 800 8.27 6.66 -11.22
CA GLY A 800 7.02 6.25 -10.54
C GLY A 800 5.75 6.96 -11.04
N GLY A 801 4.66 6.84 -10.28
CA GLY A 801 3.35 7.47 -10.53
C GLY A 801 2.66 7.11 -11.85
N ASP A 802 1.44 7.62 -12.09
CA ASP A 802 0.76 7.52 -13.39
C ASP A 802 1.09 8.75 -14.28
N PRO A 803 1.71 8.56 -15.47
CA PRO A 803 2.08 9.67 -16.37
C PRO A 803 0.93 10.11 -17.31
N VAL A 804 -0.24 9.47 -17.26
CA VAL A 804 -1.39 9.72 -18.15
C VAL A 804 -2.58 10.28 -17.37
N PHE A 805 -2.87 9.74 -16.20
CA PHE A 805 -4.02 10.12 -15.37
C PHE A 805 -3.53 10.69 -14.04
N SER A 806 -3.53 12.02 -13.91
CA SER A 806 -3.01 12.70 -12.71
C SER A 806 -3.76 12.34 -11.42
N GLU A 807 -5.03 11.95 -11.57
CA GLU A 807 -5.94 11.50 -10.54
C GLU A 807 -5.69 10.03 -10.10
N ASN A 808 -4.84 9.27 -10.79
CA ASN A 808 -4.54 7.88 -10.44
C ASN A 808 -3.42 7.78 -9.39
N LEU A 809 -3.79 7.92 -8.13
CA LEU A 809 -2.91 7.75 -6.97
C LEU A 809 -2.70 6.28 -6.54
N PHE A 810 -2.97 5.32 -7.43
CA PHE A 810 -2.91 3.87 -7.14
C PHE A 810 -1.91 3.10 -8.01
N ARG A 811 -1.00 3.80 -8.72
CA ARG A 811 0.04 3.19 -9.56
C ARG A 811 1.35 2.99 -8.79
N PHE A 812 1.32 2.05 -7.84
CA PHE A 812 2.42 1.73 -6.93
C PHE A 812 2.77 0.22 -6.94
N GLY A 813 3.95 -0.11 -6.41
CA GLY A 813 4.51 -1.46 -6.29
C GLY A 813 6.03 -1.41 -6.20
N ASP A 814 6.71 -2.54 -6.38
CA ASP A 814 8.18 -2.62 -6.40
C ASP A 814 8.68 -3.06 -7.78
N HIS A 815 9.19 -2.12 -8.58
CA HIS A 815 9.76 -2.43 -9.90
C HIS A 815 10.86 -1.44 -10.27
N ASP A 816 12.03 -1.95 -10.59
CA ASP A 816 13.16 -1.16 -11.09
C ASP A 816 13.07 -0.99 -12.61
N GLY A 817 13.56 0.13 -13.16
CA GLY A 817 13.26 0.47 -14.55
C GLY A 817 13.72 1.86 -14.95
N ILE A 818 12.99 2.48 -15.88
CA ILE A 818 13.26 3.84 -16.37
C ILE A 818 11.98 4.67 -16.31
N GLY A 819 12.04 5.86 -15.73
CA GLY A 819 10.93 6.82 -15.75
C GLY A 819 9.65 6.25 -15.16
N SER A 820 8.56 6.33 -15.93
CA SER A 820 7.26 5.79 -15.55
C SER A 820 7.15 4.26 -15.57
N ASP A 821 8.18 3.52 -15.97
CA ASP A 821 8.19 2.05 -15.88
C ASP A 821 8.69 1.57 -14.51
N VAL A 822 9.23 2.48 -13.70
CA VAL A 822 9.55 2.26 -12.28
C VAL A 822 8.25 2.19 -11.48
N LEU A 823 8.19 1.30 -10.49
CA LEU A 823 7.20 1.34 -9.42
C LEU A 823 7.90 1.53 -8.07
N LEU A 824 7.34 2.44 -7.28
CA LEU A 824 7.70 2.77 -5.89
C LEU A 824 6.45 2.56 -5.02
N GLN A 825 6.61 2.59 -3.69
CA GLN A 825 5.50 2.49 -2.76
C GLN A 825 5.74 3.41 -1.55
N HIS A 826 4.94 4.48 -1.49
CA HIS A 826 5.00 5.53 -0.46
C HIS A 826 6.44 5.99 -0.12
N PRO A 827 7.22 6.47 -1.09
CA PRO A 827 8.58 6.94 -0.81
C PRO A 827 8.52 8.19 0.07
N LEU A 828 9.13 8.15 1.26
CA LEU A 828 9.18 9.28 2.18
C LEU A 828 10.51 10.05 2.10
N GLY A 829 11.60 9.41 1.70
CA GLY A 829 12.94 10.03 1.65
C GLY A 829 13.46 10.22 0.24
N VAL A 830 14.02 11.40 -0.05
CA VAL A 830 14.79 11.67 -1.28
C VAL A 830 16.00 12.53 -0.94
N LEU A 831 17.13 12.23 -1.57
CA LEU A 831 18.42 12.89 -1.39
C LEU A 831 19.09 13.07 -2.75
N CYS A 832 19.50 14.29 -3.12
CA CYS A 832 20.53 14.47 -4.14
C CYS A 832 21.90 14.47 -3.45
N ALA A 833 22.78 13.56 -3.86
CA ALA A 833 24.15 13.53 -3.37
C ALA A 833 25.07 14.45 -4.18
N LYS A 834 26.30 14.67 -3.70
CA LYS A 834 27.31 15.53 -4.35
C LYS A 834 27.71 15.07 -5.75
N ASP A 835 27.49 13.81 -6.10
CA ASP A 835 27.69 13.24 -7.45
C ASP A 835 26.53 13.53 -8.42
N GLY A 836 25.48 14.22 -7.94
CA GLY A 836 24.26 14.51 -8.70
C GLY A 836 23.33 13.30 -8.85
N GLN A 837 23.62 12.16 -8.23
CA GLN A 837 22.72 11.01 -8.19
C GLN A 837 21.67 11.19 -7.09
N ILE A 838 20.50 10.62 -7.32
CA ILE A 838 19.38 10.71 -6.38
C ILE A 838 19.24 9.37 -5.65
N TYR A 839 19.13 9.41 -4.32
CA TYR A 839 18.87 8.26 -3.47
C TYR A 839 17.49 8.38 -2.85
N ILE A 840 16.74 7.28 -2.84
CA ILE A 840 15.32 7.22 -2.50
C ILE A 840 15.16 6.23 -1.34
N ALA A 841 14.49 6.64 -0.27
CA ALA A 841 13.94 5.72 0.71
C ALA A 841 12.53 5.33 0.25
N ASP A 842 12.43 4.15 -0.35
CA ASP A 842 11.21 3.58 -0.94
C ASP A 842 10.47 2.81 0.15
N SER A 843 9.80 3.56 1.03
CA SER A 843 9.56 3.19 2.43
C SER A 843 8.71 1.94 2.60
N TYR A 844 7.60 1.83 1.86
CA TYR A 844 6.69 0.67 1.94
C TYR A 844 7.16 -0.51 1.07
N ASN A 845 8.16 -0.32 0.22
CA ASN A 845 8.94 -1.41 -0.38
C ASN A 845 10.17 -1.78 0.48
N HIS A 846 10.37 -1.12 1.63
CA HIS A 846 11.45 -1.38 2.59
C HIS A 846 12.86 -1.38 1.97
N LYS A 847 13.07 -0.49 1.00
CA LYS A 847 14.26 -0.46 0.15
C LYS A 847 14.88 0.91 0.09
N ILE A 848 16.20 0.93 -0.14
CA ILE A 848 16.88 2.11 -0.67
C ILE A 848 17.10 1.88 -2.16
N LYS A 849 16.73 2.87 -2.98
CA LYS A 849 16.92 2.84 -4.44
C LYS A 849 17.80 4.00 -4.90
N LYS A 850 18.57 3.78 -5.96
CA LYS A 850 19.36 4.81 -6.66
C LYS A 850 18.66 5.19 -7.96
N LEU A 851 18.56 6.49 -8.22
CA LEU A 851 18.00 7.12 -9.40
C LEU A 851 19.10 7.96 -10.08
N ASP A 852 19.40 7.64 -11.33
CA ASP A 852 20.13 8.54 -12.22
C ASP A 852 19.15 9.55 -12.85
N PRO A 853 19.21 10.86 -12.54
CA PRO A 853 18.28 11.84 -13.10
C PRO A 853 18.46 12.05 -14.61
N ALA A 854 19.62 11.71 -15.19
CA ALA A 854 19.89 11.91 -16.62
C ALA A 854 19.24 10.82 -17.49
N SER A 855 19.46 9.54 -17.19
CA SER A 855 18.78 8.44 -17.89
C SER A 855 17.41 8.07 -17.31
N LYS A 856 17.01 8.68 -16.18
CA LYS A 856 15.81 8.37 -15.38
C LYS A 856 15.74 6.92 -14.89
N ARG A 857 16.88 6.24 -14.81
CA ARG A 857 16.96 4.83 -14.40
C ARG A 857 16.92 4.71 -12.88
N VAL A 858 16.06 3.83 -12.37
CA VAL A 858 16.00 3.48 -10.95
C VAL A 858 16.43 2.03 -10.76
N THR A 859 17.28 1.78 -9.76
CA THR A 859 17.73 0.44 -9.35
C THR A 859 17.71 0.29 -7.83
N THR A 860 17.28 -0.88 -7.33
CA THR A 860 17.38 -1.26 -5.93
C THR A 860 18.85 -1.31 -5.53
N LEU A 861 19.19 -0.56 -4.48
CA LEU A 861 20.55 -0.45 -3.94
C LEU A 861 20.69 -1.31 -2.68
N ALA A 862 19.66 -1.34 -1.85
CA ALA A 862 19.63 -2.10 -0.60
C ALA A 862 18.20 -2.43 -0.15
N GLY A 863 18.07 -3.44 0.72
CA GLY A 863 16.80 -3.95 1.26
C GLY A 863 16.26 -5.13 0.45
N THR A 864 15.85 -6.19 1.14
CA THR A 864 15.25 -7.40 0.52
C THR A 864 13.86 -7.18 -0.06
N GLY A 865 13.14 -6.13 0.34
CA GLY A 865 11.71 -5.97 0.07
C GLY A 865 10.77 -6.49 1.17
N LYS A 866 11.31 -7.06 2.26
CA LYS A 866 10.50 -7.52 3.42
C LYS A 866 10.86 -6.75 4.69
N ALA A 867 9.83 -6.23 5.37
CA ALA A 867 9.93 -5.55 6.66
C ALA A 867 10.71 -6.37 7.70
N GLY A 868 11.49 -5.68 8.52
CA GLY A 868 12.17 -6.23 9.68
C GLY A 868 13.59 -5.67 9.86
N PHE A 869 14.33 -6.25 10.80
CA PHE A 869 15.68 -5.82 11.13
C PHE A 869 16.71 -6.91 10.82
N LYS A 870 17.69 -6.58 9.98
CA LYS A 870 18.86 -7.43 9.69
C LYS A 870 19.99 -6.61 9.05
N ASP A 871 21.19 -6.67 9.60
CA ASP A 871 22.43 -6.10 9.05
C ASP A 871 23.14 -7.06 8.07
N GLY A 872 24.08 -6.52 7.29
CA GLY A 872 24.93 -7.23 6.33
C GLY A 872 24.81 -6.69 4.90
N LYS A 873 25.27 -7.48 3.91
CA LYS A 873 25.22 -7.13 2.47
C LYS A 873 23.93 -6.44 2.06
N ALA A 874 24.05 -5.31 1.36
CA ALA A 874 22.97 -4.35 1.11
C ALA A 874 21.63 -4.97 0.64
N LEU A 875 21.67 -5.86 -0.36
CA LEU A 875 20.46 -6.53 -0.91
C LEU A 875 19.90 -7.67 -0.03
N ALA A 876 20.65 -8.13 0.98
CA ALA A 876 20.25 -9.18 1.92
C ALA A 876 19.91 -8.65 3.33
N ALA A 877 20.12 -7.35 3.56
CA ALA A 877 19.71 -6.62 4.76
C ALA A 877 18.19 -6.37 4.77
N GLN A 878 17.64 -6.12 5.96
CA GLN A 878 16.24 -5.73 6.14
C GLN A 878 16.14 -4.35 6.80
N LEU A 879 15.15 -3.61 6.35
CA LEU A 879 14.72 -2.29 6.80
C LEU A 879 13.22 -2.36 7.13
N SER A 880 12.68 -1.36 7.82
CA SER A 880 11.25 -1.26 8.13
C SER A 880 10.80 0.20 8.05
N GLU A 881 10.03 0.53 7.00
CA GLU A 881 9.58 1.88 6.64
C GLU A 881 10.65 3.00 6.78
N PRO A 882 11.83 2.88 6.12
CA PRO A 882 12.85 3.92 6.20
C PRO A 882 12.34 5.23 5.60
N SER A 883 12.45 6.35 6.32
CA SER A 883 11.82 7.62 5.91
C SER A 883 12.78 8.82 5.76
N GLY A 884 14.00 8.72 6.28
CA GLY A 884 15.06 9.71 6.16
C GLY A 884 16.33 9.12 5.55
N ILE A 885 17.02 9.90 4.70
CA ILE A 885 18.26 9.50 4.04
C ILE A 885 19.14 10.73 3.74
N ILE A 886 20.43 10.65 4.08
CA ILE A 886 21.44 11.72 3.88
C ILE A 886 22.80 11.17 3.45
N GLU A 887 23.65 12.02 2.87
CA GLU A 887 25.05 11.72 2.53
C GLU A 887 26.01 12.26 3.59
N ALA A 888 26.87 11.40 4.12
CA ALA A 888 28.06 11.73 4.93
C ALA A 888 29.33 11.76 4.06
N GLU A 889 30.51 11.84 4.68
CA GLU A 889 31.76 11.77 3.92
C GLU A 889 31.98 10.41 3.25
N ASN A 890 32.82 10.42 2.21
CA ASN A 890 33.26 9.21 1.49
C ASN A 890 32.11 8.33 0.99
N GLY A 891 31.03 8.93 0.50
CA GLY A 891 29.90 8.23 -0.11
C GLY A 891 29.13 7.32 0.86
N ARG A 892 29.23 7.55 2.17
CA ARG A 892 28.40 6.84 3.16
C ARG A 892 27.02 7.48 3.23
N LEU A 893 25.98 6.71 2.93
CA LEU A 893 24.60 7.09 3.21
C LEU A 893 24.25 6.77 4.66
N ILE A 894 23.51 7.66 5.34
CA ILE A 894 22.92 7.40 6.66
C ILE A 894 21.40 7.43 6.50
N ILE A 895 20.71 6.48 7.12
CA ILE A 895 19.30 6.12 6.91
C ILE A 895 18.58 6.10 8.26
N ALA A 896 17.45 6.78 8.36
CA ALA A 896 16.50 6.62 9.47
C ALA A 896 15.58 5.44 9.17
N ASP A 897 15.72 4.35 9.93
CA ASP A 897 15.04 3.07 9.74
C ASP A 897 13.87 2.99 10.72
N THR A 898 12.82 3.75 10.38
CA THR A 898 11.85 4.31 11.31
C THR A 898 11.09 3.25 12.12
N ASN A 899 10.51 2.23 11.49
CA ASN A 899 9.77 1.19 12.22
C ASN A 899 10.68 0.17 12.91
N ASN A 900 12.00 0.18 12.67
CA ASN A 900 12.97 -0.53 13.52
C ASN A 900 13.44 0.33 14.71
N SER A 901 13.17 1.64 14.71
CA SER A 901 13.68 2.63 15.68
C SER A 901 15.21 2.71 15.74
N LEU A 902 15.86 2.57 14.58
CA LEU A 902 17.33 2.57 14.44
C LEU A 902 17.81 3.61 13.43
N ILE A 903 19.08 3.99 13.56
CA ILE A 903 19.85 4.61 12.49
C ILE A 903 20.72 3.52 11.84
N ARG A 904 20.74 3.48 10.52
CA ARG A 904 21.54 2.53 9.73
C ARG A 904 22.46 3.33 8.79
N TYR A 905 23.55 2.73 8.33
CA TYR A 905 24.40 3.34 7.32
C TYR A 905 24.80 2.34 6.24
N LEU A 906 25.08 2.88 5.04
CA LEU A 906 25.45 2.13 3.84
C LEU A 906 26.65 2.80 3.18
N ASP A 907 27.74 2.07 3.01
CA ASP A 907 29.00 2.57 2.45
C ASP A 907 29.10 2.21 0.95
N LEU A 908 28.95 3.21 0.08
CA LEU A 908 28.88 3.00 -1.38
C LEU A 908 30.24 2.78 -2.05
N ASN A 909 31.35 3.06 -1.36
CA ASN A 909 32.69 2.91 -1.91
C ASN A 909 33.31 1.53 -1.66
N LYS A 910 32.55 0.60 -1.05
CA LYS A 910 32.93 -0.80 -0.87
C LYS A 910 32.32 -1.67 -1.95
N GLU A 911 33.14 -2.50 -2.61
CA GLU A 911 32.69 -3.47 -3.62
C GLU A 911 31.62 -4.45 -3.10
N ASN A 912 31.66 -4.74 -1.80
CA ASN A 912 30.57 -5.39 -1.08
C ASN A 912 29.97 -4.35 -0.12
N ALA A 913 29.05 -3.53 -0.62
CA ALA A 913 28.32 -2.58 0.21
C ALA A 913 27.39 -3.32 1.20
N GLU A 914 27.38 -2.87 2.44
CA GLU A 914 26.61 -3.46 3.55
C GLU A 914 25.77 -2.39 4.24
N ILE A 915 24.54 -2.74 4.64
CA ILE A 915 23.80 -1.96 5.63
C ILE A 915 24.22 -2.46 7.01
N LEU A 916 24.68 -1.53 7.84
CA LEU A 916 25.06 -1.77 9.23
C LEU A 916 24.34 -0.80 10.16
N THR A 917 24.07 -1.20 11.39
CA THR A 917 23.47 -0.34 12.42
C THR A 917 24.50 0.67 12.94
N LEU A 918 24.09 1.93 13.10
CA LEU A 918 24.88 2.94 13.81
C LEU A 918 24.59 2.81 15.31
N GLU A 919 25.57 2.37 16.09
CA GLU A 919 25.45 2.24 17.54
C GLU A 919 25.43 3.62 18.23
N LEU A 920 24.29 3.98 18.82
CA LEU A 920 24.08 5.27 19.47
C LEU A 920 24.54 5.24 20.94
N LYS A 921 25.76 5.70 21.19
CA LYS A 921 26.43 5.59 22.50
C LYS A 921 26.07 6.79 23.38
N GLY A 922 25.56 6.52 24.57
CA GLY A 922 25.18 7.55 25.54
C GLY A 922 23.79 8.17 25.31
N VAL A 923 23.17 8.00 24.13
CA VAL A 923 21.79 8.41 23.88
C VAL A 923 20.85 7.63 24.82
N GLN A 924 20.16 8.33 25.70
CA GLN A 924 19.13 7.75 26.58
C GLN A 924 17.73 8.05 26.04
N PRO A 925 16.70 7.23 26.34
CA PRO A 925 15.31 7.66 26.20
C PRO A 925 15.05 8.92 27.05
N PRO A 926 14.06 9.77 26.70
CA PRO A 926 13.73 10.94 27.51
C PRO A 926 13.33 10.51 28.93
N THR A 927 13.94 11.10 29.95
CA THR A 927 13.54 10.88 31.34
C THR A 927 12.13 11.46 31.53
N PRO A 928 11.09 10.65 31.80
CA PRO A 928 9.76 11.20 32.03
C PRO A 928 9.84 12.17 33.20
N LYS A 929 9.31 13.40 33.03
CA LYS A 929 9.26 14.36 34.14
C LYS A 929 8.60 13.67 35.33
N SER A 930 9.35 13.55 36.43
CA SER A 930 8.80 13.08 37.69
C SER A 930 7.51 13.85 37.93
N LYS A 931 6.40 13.13 38.14
CA LYS A 931 5.07 13.72 38.33
C LYS A 931 5.00 14.40 39.68
N SER A 932 5.73 15.51 39.80
CA SER A 932 5.58 16.49 40.87
C SER A 932 4.09 16.76 40.99
N LEU A 933 3.52 16.28 42.10
CA LEU A 933 2.07 16.21 42.27
C LEU A 933 1.52 17.62 42.07
N ARG A 934 0.87 17.86 40.91
CA ARG A 934 0.47 19.21 40.42
C ARG A 934 -0.09 19.98 41.61
N ARG A 935 0.70 20.90 42.19
CA ARG A 935 0.44 21.42 43.55
C ARG A 935 -0.97 21.99 43.57
N ILE A 936 -1.91 21.25 44.17
CA ILE A 936 -3.32 21.35 43.78
C ILE A 936 -3.83 22.71 44.24
N ARG A 937 -3.91 23.69 43.32
CA ARG A 937 -4.56 24.99 43.52
C ARG A 937 -6.09 24.85 43.54
N LYS A 938 -6.59 23.84 44.26
CA LYS A 938 -7.92 23.93 44.87
C LYS A 938 -7.84 25.11 45.84
N ARG A 939 -8.85 25.98 45.79
CA ARG A 939 -9.13 26.83 46.95
C ARG A 939 -9.48 25.89 48.09
N SER A 940 -8.76 25.97 49.20
CA SER A 940 -9.16 25.35 50.46
C SER A 940 -10.59 25.79 50.79
N SER A 941 -11.48 24.86 51.13
CA SER A 941 -12.72 25.24 51.81
C SER A 941 -12.38 25.75 53.22
N ALA A 942 -13.31 26.49 53.85
CA ALA A 942 -13.10 27.02 55.20
C ALA A 942 -12.74 25.92 56.23
N ASP A 943 -13.20 24.70 55.97
CA ASP A 943 -13.09 23.51 56.84
C ASP A 943 -11.78 22.73 56.63
N THR A 944 -10.87 23.20 55.75
CA THR A 944 -9.63 22.48 55.40
C THR A 944 -8.55 22.65 56.48
N GLN A 945 -8.56 21.80 57.50
CA GLN A 945 -7.42 21.70 58.42
C GLN A 945 -6.18 21.16 57.70
N THR A 946 -5.08 21.93 57.74
CA THR A 946 -3.78 21.53 57.18
C THR A 946 -2.88 21.02 58.31
N ILE A 947 -2.57 19.72 58.30
CA ILE A 947 -1.61 19.12 59.22
C ILE A 947 -0.22 19.25 58.60
N VAL A 948 0.67 20.02 59.25
CA VAL A 948 2.07 20.16 58.83
C VAL A 948 2.91 19.14 59.60
N VAL A 949 3.55 18.22 58.87
CA VAL A 949 4.48 17.24 59.43
C VAL A 949 5.91 17.72 59.13
N ASN A 950 6.68 17.98 60.18
CA ASN A 950 8.10 18.32 60.05
C ASN A 950 8.89 17.03 59.80
N GLY A 951 9.32 16.81 58.56
CA GLY A 951 10.19 15.69 58.20
C GLY A 951 11.56 15.79 58.87
N GLY A 952 12.05 14.67 59.42
CA GLY A 952 13.45 14.52 59.80
C GLY A 952 14.35 14.32 58.57
N SER A 953 15.64 14.07 58.78
CA SER A 953 16.64 13.86 57.71
C SER A 953 16.56 12.49 57.01
N SER A 954 15.35 11.95 56.85
CA SER A 954 15.05 10.70 56.13
C SER A 954 14.21 11.02 54.90
N SER A 955 14.52 10.38 53.76
CA SER A 955 13.68 10.40 52.56
C SER A 955 12.44 9.49 52.67
N GLU A 956 12.38 8.63 53.69
CA GLU A 956 11.32 7.64 53.91
C GLU A 956 10.65 7.82 55.28
N GLY A 957 9.33 7.56 55.33
CA GLY A 957 8.55 7.60 56.57
C GLY A 957 7.09 7.17 56.36
N ASN A 958 6.49 6.57 57.39
CA ASN A 958 5.12 6.01 57.33
C ASN A 958 4.09 6.98 57.91
N LEU A 959 3.04 7.29 57.15
CA LEU A 959 1.91 8.11 57.59
C LEU A 959 0.68 7.24 57.90
N TYR A 960 0.21 7.25 59.15
CA TYR A 960 -0.99 6.53 59.57
C TYR A 960 -2.16 7.49 59.79
N LEU A 961 -3.23 7.33 59.00
CA LEU A 961 -4.47 8.11 59.11
C LEU A 961 -5.60 7.26 59.67
N LYS A 962 -6.11 7.61 60.86
CA LYS A 962 -7.29 6.98 61.45
C LYS A 962 -8.54 7.81 61.15
N ILE A 963 -9.23 7.49 60.06
CA ILE A 963 -10.52 8.11 59.71
C ILE A 963 -11.62 7.47 60.56
N SER A 964 -12.49 8.30 61.15
CA SER A 964 -13.68 7.88 61.89
C SER A 964 -14.91 8.54 61.26
N LEU A 965 -16.00 7.80 61.10
CA LEU A 965 -17.27 8.30 60.55
C LEU A 965 -18.31 8.47 61.67
N PRO A 966 -19.29 9.38 61.53
CA PRO A 966 -20.47 9.41 62.40
C PRO A 966 -21.29 8.11 62.27
N GLU A 967 -22.08 7.76 63.28
CA GLU A 967 -22.77 6.44 63.37
C GLU A 967 -23.69 6.12 62.17
N GLU A 968 -24.23 7.14 61.49
CA GLU A 968 -25.08 7.00 60.30
C GLU A 968 -24.31 6.64 59.01
N TYR A 969 -22.97 6.68 59.03
CA TYR A 969 -22.10 6.52 57.85
C TYR A 969 -21.18 5.31 57.97
N HIS A 970 -21.11 4.51 56.91
CA HIS A 970 -20.22 3.34 56.82
C HIS A 970 -19.42 3.35 55.51
N PHE A 971 -18.23 2.74 55.53
CA PHE A 971 -17.44 2.53 54.32
C PHE A 971 -18.09 1.43 53.46
N SER A 972 -18.46 1.75 52.22
CA SER A 972 -18.94 0.75 51.27
C SER A 972 -17.78 -0.12 50.78
N LYS A 973 -18.04 -1.39 50.46
CA LYS A 973 -17.01 -2.32 49.94
C LYS A 973 -16.69 -2.13 48.45
N VAL A 974 -17.32 -1.18 47.76
CA VAL A 974 -17.29 -1.08 46.28
C VAL A 974 -16.51 0.15 45.81
N SER A 975 -15.28 0.31 46.32
CA SER A 975 -14.34 1.34 45.83
C SER A 975 -12.88 0.95 46.09
N SER A 976 -12.42 -0.15 45.47
CA SER A 976 -11.00 -0.54 45.46
C SER A 976 -10.17 0.31 44.49
N SER A 977 -10.23 1.64 44.62
CA SER A 977 -9.34 2.56 43.91
C SER A 977 -7.96 2.49 44.55
N VAL A 978 -7.12 1.61 44.03
CA VAL A 978 -5.72 1.44 44.47
C VAL A 978 -4.95 2.73 44.19
N LEU A 979 -4.55 3.43 45.25
CA LEU A 979 -3.38 4.28 45.21
C LEU A 979 -2.16 3.35 45.40
N PRO A 980 -1.16 3.39 44.50
CA PRO A 980 0.10 2.71 44.76
C PRO A 980 0.86 3.40 45.92
N PRO A 981 1.74 2.67 46.61
CA PRO A 981 2.68 3.24 47.59
C PRO A 981 3.71 4.16 46.92
#